data_AF-A0AAV6KFZ8-F1
#
_entry.id   AF-A0AAV6KFZ8-F1
#
_cell.length_a   1.000
_cell.length_b   1.000
_cell.length_c   1.000
_cell.angle_alpha   90.00
_cell.angle_beta   90.00
_cell.angle_gamma   90.00
#
_symmetry.space_group_name_H-M   'P 1'
#
loop_
_entity.id
_entity.type
_entity.pdbx_description
1 polymer ?
#
loop_
_entity_poly.entity_id
_entity_poly.type
_entity_poly.pdbx_seq_one_letter_code
_entity_poly.pdbx_strand_id
1 'polypeptide(L)'
;MAVGLLDSEVADLCLGKPPLSPLSASATITDALSALKTPSDGFVSVWKCDQYSSENSGECLCVGKVCLVDVVCYLCKPENLTSPSSAMDSPVSVLLSEVPGRVRHVEPHSSLLEAIDLILQGAQNLVVPIKSNSRKTLQKSSINPTSHCGREFCWLTQEDIIRFLLSSIGLFSSIPALSISTLGLISTNFSSVGSHSPASLAMGVVSDSLADQTAVAVLDDDGVLIGEISPFTLACCDESIAAAFMTLSAGDLMAFTCCGGPLEEIVRVVKTRLKEMNLEGMLDELISVSSGIPSTSSSSSSDDESSSRNTSLLRPGRYGRSCSYTANVMRRAEAIVCHQGSSLAAVMVQAIAHRVNYVWVVDEDRSLVGIVTFANMLRVFYEHLQVIGEDGEEKRETGERLWKAEAFAGCQQGIEIEQGRPQRRHGAAAQDVQHEAEARCQREGHKARPSVLRVALHSNSTRSPMVWYLSSNTRVVNQKELEFFREELQSRMSSNYNVILKEKKLPMSLLNDHQKQARVHLLDTEPFKDAFGPKRKRKRPKLMASDYESLVKKADGSQDAFEQKYDASMSVEGNEGDGLRDLVRHTMFEKGQSKRIWGELYKVIDSSDVVVQVLDARDPQGTRCYHLEKHLKEHCTHKHMILLLNKCDLVPAWATKAWLRVLSKQYPTLAFHASINKSFGKGSLLSVLRQFARLKSDKQAISVGFVGYPNVGKSSVINTLRTKNVCKVAPIPGETKVWQYITLTKRIFLIDCPGVVYQNSDSETDIVLKGVVRVTNLPDASEHIGEVLKRVKKEHLKRAYKITDWEDDNDFLVQLCKLTGKLLKGGEPDLMNAAKMVLHDWQRGKIPFFVPPPKEEDGSLKDEPNEPDVEKDNAVDKDQASAARRAIANVISSQQAKDVPVQKDLFDENELKGEISDQLPSTES
;
A
#
# COMPACT_ATOMS: atom_id res chain seq x y z
N MET A 1 29.36 30.84 -1.30
CA MET A 1 28.77 29.56 -0.85
C MET A 1 29.74 28.40 -0.95
N ALA A 2 30.55 28.24 -2.01
CA ALA A 2 31.63 27.24 -2.04
C ALA A 2 32.70 27.42 -0.94
N VAL A 3 32.95 28.66 -0.49
CA VAL A 3 33.84 28.97 0.65
C VAL A 3 33.40 28.29 1.96
N GLY A 4 32.10 28.03 2.16
CA GLY A 4 31.61 27.37 3.38
C GLY A 4 31.90 25.87 3.46
N LEU A 5 32.26 25.22 2.35
CA LEU A 5 32.75 23.83 2.35
C LEU A 5 34.19 23.75 2.89
N LEU A 6 35.00 24.79 2.66
CA LEU A 6 36.39 24.86 3.16
C LEU A 6 36.44 25.03 4.68
N ASP A 7 35.38 25.61 5.28
CA ASP A 7 35.23 25.79 6.73
C ASP A 7 34.67 24.53 7.44
N SER A 8 34.37 23.44 6.72
CA SER A 8 33.84 22.21 7.32
C SER A 8 34.93 21.40 8.05
N GLU A 9 34.68 21.06 9.31
CA GLU A 9 35.59 20.27 10.15
C GLU A 9 35.31 18.77 10.00
N VAL A 10 36.35 17.95 10.17
CA VAL A 10 36.22 16.48 10.23
C VAL A 10 35.24 16.01 11.32
N ALA A 11 35.09 16.77 12.41
CA ALA A 11 34.11 16.52 13.46
C ALA A 11 32.66 16.44 12.93
N ASP A 12 32.30 17.21 11.90
CA ASP A 12 30.93 17.22 11.34
C ASP A 12 30.58 15.88 10.67
N LEU A 13 31.58 15.19 10.12
CA LEU A 13 31.42 13.86 9.50
C LEU A 13 31.39 12.72 10.54
N CYS A 14 31.69 13.01 11.80
CA CYS A 14 31.75 12.02 12.90
C CYS A 14 30.45 11.93 13.71
N LEU A 15 29.47 12.82 13.47
CA LEU A 15 28.21 12.86 14.20
C LEU A 15 27.36 11.60 13.96
N GLY A 16 27.04 10.87 15.05
CA GLY A 16 26.17 9.70 15.02
C GLY A 16 26.85 8.36 14.66
N LYS A 17 28.18 8.32 14.54
CA LYS A 17 28.93 7.08 14.30
C LYS A 17 29.11 6.25 15.57
N PRO A 18 29.09 4.91 15.47
CA PRO A 18 29.32 4.03 16.61
C PRO A 18 30.77 4.12 17.10
N PRO A 19 31.01 3.94 18.41
CA PRO A 19 32.36 3.84 18.95
C PRO A 19 33.04 2.54 18.51
N LEU A 20 34.37 2.57 18.34
CA LEU A 20 35.16 1.41 17.90
C LEU A 20 35.19 0.29 18.95
N SER A 21 35.14 -0.97 18.49
CA SER A 21 35.40 -2.16 19.30
C SER A 21 36.91 -2.46 19.34
N PRO A 22 37.58 -2.29 20.48
CA PRO A 22 39.02 -2.46 20.55
C PRO A 22 39.42 -3.92 20.76
N LEU A 23 40.43 -4.37 20.02
CA LEU A 23 41.12 -5.64 20.24
C LEU A 23 42.62 -5.37 20.42
N SER A 24 43.24 -6.04 21.40
CA SER A 24 44.69 -5.93 21.60
C SER A 24 45.45 -6.59 20.46
N ALA A 25 46.57 -6.01 20.03
CA ALA A 25 47.49 -6.63 19.06
C ALA A 25 48.02 -8.01 19.52
N SER A 26 47.99 -8.28 20.83
CA SER A 26 48.40 -9.55 21.44
C SER A 26 47.27 -10.60 21.55
N ALA A 27 46.04 -10.28 21.15
CA ALA A 27 44.93 -11.23 21.18
C ALA A 27 45.10 -12.33 20.11
N THR A 28 44.43 -13.47 20.29
CA THR A 28 44.49 -14.58 19.32
C THR A 28 43.53 -14.37 18.14
N ILE A 29 43.77 -15.05 17.02
CA ILE A 29 42.87 -15.01 15.84
C ILE A 29 41.49 -15.58 16.20
N THR A 30 41.42 -16.56 17.12
CA THR A 30 40.16 -17.08 17.69
C THR A 30 39.35 -15.98 18.38
N ASP A 31 40.00 -15.13 19.19
CA ASP A 31 39.35 -14.00 19.85
C ASP A 31 38.84 -12.98 18.80
N ALA A 32 39.62 -12.71 17.75
CA ALA A 32 39.21 -11.85 16.65
C ALA A 32 38.00 -12.41 15.89
N LEU A 33 37.95 -13.72 15.62
CA LEU A 33 36.83 -14.37 14.95
C LEU A 33 35.56 -14.33 15.82
N SER A 34 35.69 -14.47 17.13
CA SER A 34 34.57 -14.33 18.07
C SER A 34 34.01 -12.90 18.09
N ALA A 35 34.88 -11.89 18.04
CA ALA A 35 34.50 -10.49 17.95
C ALA A 35 33.81 -10.18 16.60
N LEU A 36 34.33 -10.72 15.49
CA LEU A 36 33.72 -10.61 14.15
C LEU A 36 32.36 -11.33 14.03
N LYS A 37 32.06 -12.31 14.89
CA LYS A 37 30.77 -13.03 14.93
C LYS A 37 29.67 -12.26 15.67
N THR A 38 30.01 -11.19 16.42
CA THR A 38 29.01 -10.32 17.06
C THR A 38 28.38 -9.34 16.05
N PRO A 39 27.10 -8.94 16.21
CA PRO A 39 26.35 -8.18 15.19
C PRO A 39 26.75 -6.69 15.04
N SER A 40 27.95 -6.29 15.46
CA SER A 40 28.54 -4.99 15.12
C SER A 40 29.27 -5.05 13.77
N ASP A 41 29.56 -3.90 13.16
CA ASP A 41 30.22 -3.76 11.86
C ASP A 41 31.29 -4.86 11.62
N GLY A 42 31.28 -5.51 10.45
CA GLY A 42 32.06 -6.73 10.12
C GLY A 42 33.59 -6.58 10.06
N PHE A 43 34.16 -5.73 10.91
CA PHE A 43 35.57 -5.43 11.08
C PHE A 43 35.88 -5.14 12.55
N VAL A 44 37.10 -5.43 12.98
CA VAL A 44 37.60 -5.19 14.34
C VAL A 44 38.80 -4.26 14.29
N SER A 45 38.89 -3.33 15.24
CA SER A 45 40.02 -2.40 15.35
C SER A 45 41.11 -2.98 16.26
N VAL A 46 42.36 -2.96 15.79
CA VAL A 46 43.52 -3.51 16.53
C VAL A 46 44.33 -2.37 17.13
N TRP A 47 44.62 -2.47 18.42
CA TRP A 47 45.27 -1.43 19.21
C TRP A 47 46.57 -1.94 19.83
N LYS A 48 47.59 -1.10 19.80
CA LYS A 48 48.82 -1.27 20.57
C LYS A 48 48.79 -0.22 21.68
N CYS A 49 48.65 -0.69 22.91
CA CYS A 49 48.70 0.14 24.10
C CYS A 49 49.90 -0.33 24.93
N ASP A 50 50.91 0.54 25.09
CA ASP A 50 52.07 0.23 25.92
C ASP A 50 51.64 0.21 27.39
N GLN A 51 51.65 -0.97 28.02
CA GLN A 51 51.20 -1.16 29.42
C GLN A 51 52.24 -0.69 30.48
N TYR A 52 53.17 0.19 30.13
CA TYR A 52 54.21 0.68 31.04
C TYR A 52 54.31 2.21 31.03
N SER A 53 53.33 2.88 31.64
CA SER A 53 53.52 4.16 32.34
C SER A 53 52.20 4.61 32.96
N SER A 54 52.02 4.30 34.24
CA SER A 54 51.15 5.12 35.09
C SER A 54 51.82 6.50 35.20
N GLU A 55 51.08 7.54 34.80
CA GLU A 55 51.45 8.97 34.81
C GLU A 55 51.99 9.51 33.46
N ASN A 56 51.07 10.20 32.75
CA ASN A 56 51.21 11.06 31.57
C ASN A 56 51.64 10.43 30.21
N SER A 57 50.70 10.53 29.26
CA SER A 57 50.85 10.41 27.79
C SER A 57 51.46 9.12 27.22
N GLY A 58 50.84 7.98 27.50
CA GLY A 58 50.92 6.83 26.59
C GLY A 58 49.82 6.93 25.52
N GLU A 59 50.17 7.26 24.29
CA GLU A 59 49.21 7.28 23.17
C GLU A 59 48.84 5.83 22.78
N CYS A 60 47.64 5.37 23.13
CA CYS A 60 47.09 4.13 22.56
C CYS A 60 46.89 4.36 21.05
N LEU A 61 47.70 3.69 20.22
CA LEU A 61 47.65 3.81 18.78
C LEU A 61 46.83 2.67 18.17
N CYS A 62 45.81 3.01 17.39
CA CYS A 62 45.16 2.04 16.50
C CYS A 62 46.13 1.67 15.36
N VAL A 63 46.56 0.41 15.33
CA VAL A 63 47.59 -0.10 14.39
C VAL A 63 46.95 -0.64 13.12
N GLY A 64 45.69 -1.08 13.17
CA GLY A 64 45.06 -1.65 11.99
C GLY A 64 43.60 -2.05 12.16
N LYS A 65 43.05 -2.53 11.05
CA LYS A 65 41.68 -3.02 10.88
C LYS A 65 41.76 -4.44 10.35
N VAL A 66 41.05 -5.37 11.00
CA VAL A 66 41.01 -6.78 10.61
C VAL A 66 39.58 -7.16 10.24
N CYS A 67 39.42 -7.86 9.12
CA CYS A 67 38.16 -8.42 8.66
C CYS A 67 38.25 -9.94 8.50
N LEU A 68 37.11 -10.59 8.23
CA LEU A 68 37.07 -12.04 8.03
C LEU A 68 37.94 -12.48 6.83
N VAL A 69 38.07 -11.65 5.80
CA VAL A 69 38.89 -11.98 4.62
C VAL A 69 40.37 -12.05 4.97
N ASP A 70 40.87 -11.21 5.88
CA ASP A 70 42.26 -11.29 6.35
C ASP A 70 42.53 -12.65 7.02
N VAL A 71 41.56 -13.13 7.82
CA VAL A 71 41.62 -14.44 8.47
C VAL A 71 41.58 -15.57 7.43
N VAL A 72 40.68 -15.50 6.45
CA VAL A 72 40.58 -16.50 5.36
C VAL A 72 41.86 -16.53 4.52
N CYS A 73 42.39 -15.37 4.13
CA CYS A 73 43.66 -15.26 3.41
C CYS A 73 44.83 -15.84 4.20
N TYR A 74 44.85 -15.68 5.52
CA TYR A 74 45.86 -16.28 6.38
C TYR A 74 45.70 -17.80 6.49
N LEU A 75 44.49 -18.33 6.67
CA LEU A 75 44.22 -19.77 6.76
C LEU A 75 44.54 -20.50 5.45
N CYS A 76 44.34 -19.84 4.30
CA CYS A 76 44.63 -20.38 2.97
C CYS A 76 46.13 -20.38 2.60
N LYS A 77 47.04 -19.86 3.45
CA LYS A 77 48.49 -19.97 3.21
C LYS A 77 48.94 -21.42 3.29
N PRO A 78 49.88 -21.88 2.42
CA PRO A 78 50.28 -23.29 2.34
C PRO A 78 50.80 -23.87 3.66
N GLU A 79 51.40 -23.04 4.51
CA GLU A 79 51.90 -23.39 5.84
C GLU A 79 50.75 -23.72 6.82
N ASN A 80 49.64 -23.00 6.72
CA ASN A 80 48.51 -23.06 7.65
C ASN A 80 47.46 -24.11 7.27
N LEU A 81 47.42 -24.54 6.00
CA LEU A 81 46.49 -25.57 5.49
C LEU A 81 46.66 -26.94 6.17
N THR A 82 47.87 -27.26 6.64
CA THR A 82 48.18 -28.54 7.28
C THR A 82 47.67 -28.65 8.72
N SER A 83 47.51 -27.52 9.43
CA SER A 83 47.01 -27.49 10.81
C SER A 83 46.26 -26.18 11.12
N PRO A 84 44.97 -26.07 10.74
CA PRO A 84 44.17 -24.86 10.95
C PRO A 84 44.07 -24.42 12.42
N SER A 85 44.09 -25.36 13.35
CA SER A 85 44.03 -25.08 14.79
C SER A 85 45.23 -24.28 15.30
N SER A 86 46.45 -24.54 14.80
CA SER A 86 47.64 -23.79 15.19
C SER A 86 47.64 -22.36 14.64
N ALA A 87 47.06 -22.17 13.44
CA ALA A 87 46.88 -20.87 12.84
C ALA A 87 45.89 -20.01 13.63
N MET A 88 44.84 -20.60 14.22
CA MET A 88 43.84 -19.87 15.02
C MET A 88 44.39 -19.34 16.38
N ASP A 89 45.42 -19.98 16.92
CA ASP A 89 46.07 -19.58 18.17
C ASP A 89 47.16 -18.50 17.99
N SER A 90 47.50 -18.16 16.74
CA SER A 90 48.48 -17.11 16.43
C SER A 90 47.97 -15.71 16.80
N PRO A 91 48.86 -14.76 17.14
CA PRO A 91 48.45 -13.42 17.53
C PRO A 91 47.96 -12.61 16.32
N VAL A 92 46.95 -11.76 16.54
CA VAL A 92 46.30 -10.92 15.50
C VAL A 92 47.27 -10.00 14.78
N SER A 93 48.38 -9.63 15.41
CA SER A 93 49.48 -8.89 14.76
C SER A 93 49.99 -9.51 13.46
N VAL A 94 49.86 -10.84 13.27
CA VAL A 94 50.29 -11.56 12.07
C VAL A 94 49.36 -11.32 10.87
N LEU A 95 48.11 -10.92 11.11
CA LEU A 95 47.14 -10.59 10.06
C LEU A 95 47.33 -9.17 9.51
N LEU A 96 48.05 -8.31 10.23
CA LEU A 96 48.33 -6.96 9.80
C LEU A 96 49.44 -6.99 8.77
N SER A 97 49.09 -6.75 7.50
CA SER A 97 50.08 -6.51 6.44
C SER A 97 50.99 -5.34 6.84
N GLU A 98 52.31 -5.50 6.71
CA GLU A 98 53.34 -4.54 7.13
C GLU A 98 53.33 -3.20 6.37
N VAL A 99 52.32 -2.92 5.53
CA VAL A 99 52.25 -1.68 4.76
C VAL A 99 51.97 -0.49 5.69
N PRO A 100 52.94 0.42 5.90
CA PRO A 100 52.75 1.56 6.78
C PRO A 100 51.74 2.53 6.16
N GLY A 101 50.67 2.87 6.88
CA GLY A 101 49.78 3.98 6.52
C GLY A 101 48.30 3.66 6.28
N ARG A 102 47.83 2.42 6.44
CA ARG A 102 46.40 2.08 6.26
C ARG A 102 45.46 2.81 7.22
N VAL A 103 45.91 3.09 8.45
CA VAL A 103 45.12 3.78 9.48
C VAL A 103 45.89 5.02 9.94
N ARG A 104 45.26 6.20 9.89
CA ARG A 104 45.84 7.46 10.38
C ARG A 104 44.93 8.11 11.43
N HIS A 105 45.51 8.64 12.49
CA HIS A 105 44.78 9.42 13.50
C HIS A 105 44.67 10.86 13.04
N VAL A 106 43.47 11.44 13.22
CA VAL A 106 43.15 12.79 12.78
C VAL A 106 42.41 13.51 13.90
N GLU A 107 42.84 14.73 14.20
CA GLU A 107 42.20 15.56 15.21
C GLU A 107 40.82 16.06 14.73
N PRO A 108 39.81 16.21 15.60
CA PRO A 108 38.45 16.60 15.19
C PRO A 108 38.36 17.95 14.47
N HIS A 109 39.34 18.82 14.66
CA HIS A 109 39.41 20.18 14.12
C HIS A 109 40.17 20.29 12.80
N SER A 110 40.68 19.18 12.26
CA SER A 110 41.32 19.18 10.94
C SER A 110 40.30 19.52 9.85
N SER A 111 40.77 20.15 8.78
CA SER A 111 39.93 20.51 7.63
C SER A 111 39.52 19.28 6.81
N LEU A 112 38.40 19.36 6.09
CA LEU A 112 37.99 18.31 5.16
C LEU A 112 39.03 18.06 4.05
N LEU A 113 39.73 19.10 3.59
CA LEU A 113 40.78 18.98 2.57
C LEU A 113 41.97 18.16 3.06
N GLU A 114 42.39 18.36 4.31
CA GLU A 114 43.44 17.57 4.95
C GLU A 114 43.02 16.10 5.05
N ALA A 115 41.77 15.81 5.40
CA ALA A 115 41.26 14.44 5.42
C ALA A 115 41.24 13.80 4.01
N ILE A 116 40.89 14.55 2.96
CA ILE A 116 40.93 14.06 1.58
C ILE A 116 42.37 13.79 1.13
N ASP A 117 43.31 14.69 1.44
CA ASP A 117 44.73 14.52 1.12
C ASP A 117 45.35 13.29 1.81
N LEU A 118 45.06 13.08 3.09
CA LEU A 118 45.49 11.88 3.82
C LEU A 118 44.98 10.58 3.16
N ILE A 119 43.76 10.59 2.63
CA ILE A 119 43.17 9.45 1.91
C ILE A 119 43.83 9.25 0.54
N LEU A 120 44.08 10.33 -0.20
CA LEU A 120 44.79 10.27 -1.49
C LEU A 120 46.24 9.80 -1.33
N GLN A 121 46.87 10.08 -0.18
CA GLN A 121 48.18 9.53 0.22
C GLN A 121 48.14 8.07 0.70
N GLY A 122 46.99 7.39 0.59
CA GLY A 122 46.85 5.96 0.86
C GLY A 122 46.25 5.60 2.23
N ALA A 123 45.71 6.56 3.00
CA ALA A 123 44.98 6.23 4.22
C ALA A 123 43.62 5.58 3.89
N GLN A 124 43.41 4.34 4.33
CA GLN A 124 42.17 3.61 4.09
C GLN A 124 41.04 4.05 5.05
N ASN A 125 41.41 4.34 6.31
CA ASN A 125 40.46 4.77 7.33
C ASN A 125 41.14 5.81 8.24
N LEU A 126 40.41 6.89 8.54
CA LEU A 126 40.85 7.91 9.49
C LEU A 126 40.20 7.65 10.85
N VAL A 127 41.00 7.65 11.92
CA VAL A 127 40.53 7.46 13.30
C VAL A 127 40.39 8.82 13.95
N VAL A 128 39.17 9.17 14.35
CA VAL A 128 38.84 10.49 14.91
C VAL A 128 38.23 10.32 16.31
N PRO A 129 38.65 11.10 17.32
CA PRO A 129 38.04 11.06 18.64
C PRO A 129 36.66 11.73 18.66
N ILE A 130 35.70 11.10 19.34
CA ILE A 130 34.31 11.58 19.46
C ILE A 130 34.24 12.68 20.52
N LYS A 131 33.74 13.88 20.17
CA LYS A 131 33.48 14.97 21.12
C LYS A 131 32.33 14.56 22.08
N SER A 132 32.62 14.28 23.35
CA SER A 132 31.58 13.97 24.34
C SER A 132 30.83 15.24 24.77
N ASN A 133 29.67 15.52 24.17
CA ASN A 133 28.79 16.58 24.69
C ASN A 133 28.12 16.11 25.99
N SER A 134 28.45 16.77 27.09
CA SER A 134 27.92 16.52 28.43
C SER A 134 26.42 16.83 28.54
N ARG A 135 25.56 15.85 28.24
CA ARG A 135 24.16 15.72 28.70
C ARG A 135 23.69 14.26 28.52
N LYS A 136 24.12 13.36 29.43
CA LYS A 136 23.60 11.99 29.52
C LYS A 136 22.43 11.95 30.50
N THR A 137 21.23 11.61 30.01
CA THR A 137 20.10 11.15 30.83
C THR A 137 20.04 9.62 30.74
N LEU A 138 19.83 8.97 31.90
CA LEU A 138 19.93 7.53 32.17
C LEU A 138 19.29 6.59 31.14
N GLN A 139 20.01 5.52 30.79
CA GLN A 139 19.52 4.13 30.87
C GLN A 139 20.70 3.13 31.02
N LYS A 140 20.64 2.31 32.09
CA LYS A 140 21.40 1.05 32.34
C LYS A 140 21.01 0.00 31.29
N SER A 141 21.76 -1.04 30.89
CA SER A 141 23.04 -1.65 31.28
C SER A 141 23.34 -2.80 30.30
N SER A 142 24.55 -2.90 29.74
CA SER A 142 25.19 -4.19 29.40
C SER A 142 26.70 -3.99 29.18
N ILE A 143 27.48 -4.50 30.14
CA ILE A 143 28.86 -5.00 30.11
C ILE A 143 29.63 -4.81 28.76
N ASN A 144 30.53 -3.82 28.69
CA ASN A 144 31.97 -3.95 28.34
C ASN A 144 32.66 -2.56 28.23
N PRO A 145 33.96 -2.44 28.58
CA PRO A 145 34.63 -1.15 28.78
C PRO A 145 35.27 -0.65 27.47
N THR A 146 34.59 0.18 26.69
CA THR A 146 35.11 0.70 25.41
C THR A 146 35.71 2.11 25.54
N SER A 147 36.41 2.40 26.63
CA SER A 147 37.13 3.66 26.81
C SER A 147 38.62 3.40 27.01
N HIS A 148 39.42 3.63 25.97
CA HIS A 148 40.88 3.70 26.10
C HIS A 148 41.27 5.14 26.45
N CYS A 149 42.01 5.34 27.53
CA CYS A 149 42.46 6.66 28.02
C CYS A 149 41.33 7.73 28.12
N GLY A 150 40.09 7.31 28.41
CA GLY A 150 38.95 8.22 28.61
C GLY A 150 38.35 8.85 27.34
N ARG A 151 38.78 8.43 26.13
CA ARG A 151 38.23 8.91 24.84
C ARG A 151 37.60 7.76 24.06
N GLU A 152 36.51 8.06 23.36
CA GLU A 152 35.89 7.15 22.37
C GLU A 152 36.32 7.58 20.97
N PHE A 153 36.53 6.63 20.07
CA PHE A 153 36.97 6.89 18.68
C PHE A 153 35.93 6.38 17.68
N CYS A 154 35.93 6.93 16.46
CA CYS A 154 35.12 6.46 15.34
C CYS A 154 35.94 6.39 14.03
N TRP A 155 35.50 5.55 13.08
CA TRP A 155 36.09 5.45 11.74
C TRP A 155 35.48 6.47 10.78
N LEU A 156 36.32 7.16 10.01
CA LEU A 156 35.93 7.91 8.82
C LEU A 156 36.47 7.22 7.57
N THR A 157 35.55 6.87 6.66
CA THR A 157 35.82 6.11 5.42
C THR A 157 35.68 6.99 4.18
N GLN A 158 36.21 6.54 3.04
CA GLN A 158 36.06 7.24 1.75
C GLN A 158 34.58 7.44 1.37
N GLU A 159 33.71 6.47 1.67
CA GLU A 159 32.26 6.54 1.40
C GLU A 159 31.61 7.72 2.14
N ASP A 160 32.05 8.02 3.38
CA ASP A 160 31.47 9.08 4.19
C ASP A 160 31.75 10.47 3.60
N ILE A 161 32.98 10.66 3.10
CA ILE A 161 33.40 11.91 2.46
C ILE A 161 32.67 12.07 1.13
N ILE A 162 32.58 11.02 0.30
CA ILE A 162 31.84 11.10 -0.96
C ILE A 162 30.35 11.34 -0.72
N ARG A 163 29.75 10.74 0.32
CA ARG A 163 28.36 10.99 0.70
C ARG A 163 28.16 12.45 1.13
N PHE A 164 29.10 13.02 1.88
CA PHE A 164 29.10 14.43 2.24
C PHE A 164 29.20 15.33 1.00
N LEU A 165 30.13 15.05 0.08
CA LEU A 165 30.29 15.78 -1.18
C LEU A 165 29.03 15.67 -2.08
N LEU A 166 28.38 14.50 -2.14
CA LEU A 166 27.13 14.30 -2.87
C LEU A 166 25.97 15.10 -2.26
N SER A 167 25.89 15.20 -0.93
CA SER A 167 24.90 16.05 -0.26
C SER A 167 25.10 17.55 -0.56
N SER A 168 26.32 17.90 -0.97
CA SER A 168 26.76 19.24 -1.35
C SER A 168 26.92 19.43 -2.86
N ILE A 169 26.36 18.52 -3.67
CA ILE A 169 26.58 18.47 -5.14
C ILE A 169 26.19 19.77 -5.86
N GLY A 170 25.20 20.50 -5.32
CA GLY A 170 24.76 21.79 -5.86
C GLY A 170 25.79 22.91 -5.76
N LEU A 171 26.88 22.72 -4.99
CA LEU A 171 27.99 23.66 -4.87
C LEU A 171 29.06 23.46 -5.96
N PHE A 172 29.08 22.30 -6.61
CA PHE A 172 30.01 21.95 -7.67
C PHE A 172 29.34 22.18 -9.04
N SER A 173 29.33 23.41 -9.54
CA SER A 173 28.67 23.71 -10.82
C SER A 173 29.43 23.08 -11.99
N SER A 174 28.72 22.30 -12.81
CA SER A 174 29.14 21.59 -14.03
C SER A 174 29.92 20.27 -13.87
N ILE A 175 30.76 20.09 -12.85
CA ILE A 175 31.61 18.86 -12.72
C ILE A 175 30.81 17.56 -12.64
N PRO A 176 29.78 17.43 -11.78
CA PRO A 176 29.05 16.17 -11.64
C PRO A 176 28.25 15.78 -12.90
N ALA A 177 28.04 16.71 -13.83
CA ALA A 177 27.33 16.48 -15.09
C ALA A 177 28.25 16.03 -16.24
N LEU A 178 29.57 16.16 -16.11
CA LEU A 178 30.53 15.70 -17.11
C LEU A 178 30.64 14.17 -17.13
N SER A 179 30.94 13.60 -18.30
CA SER A 179 31.15 12.16 -18.43
C SER A 179 32.46 11.72 -17.78
N ILE A 180 32.50 10.47 -17.31
CA ILE A 180 33.70 9.89 -16.72
C ILE A 180 34.89 9.84 -17.69
N SER A 181 34.63 9.72 -18.99
CA SER A 181 35.66 9.79 -20.04
C SER A 181 36.29 11.19 -20.15
N THR A 182 35.48 12.26 -20.12
CA THR A 182 35.98 13.65 -20.16
C THR A 182 36.77 14.02 -18.93
N LEU A 183 36.44 13.43 -17.78
CA LEU A 183 37.15 13.65 -16.52
C LEU A 183 38.40 12.78 -16.34
N GLY A 184 38.70 11.87 -17.28
CA GLY A 184 39.89 11.00 -17.19
C GLY A 184 39.87 10.03 -16.00
N LEU A 185 38.69 9.63 -15.54
CA LEU A 185 38.51 8.85 -14.31
C LEU A 185 38.73 7.34 -14.45
N ILE A 186 38.82 6.84 -15.69
CA ILE A 186 38.89 5.41 -16.01
C ILE A 186 40.32 4.92 -15.81
N SER A 187 40.53 4.01 -14.87
CA SER A 187 41.81 3.33 -14.65
C SER A 187 41.81 1.97 -15.35
N THR A 188 42.89 1.66 -16.07
CA THR A 188 43.13 0.35 -16.71
C THR A 188 43.87 -0.63 -15.79
N ASN A 189 44.35 -0.15 -14.65
CA ASN A 189 45.03 -0.97 -13.64
C ASN A 189 43.98 -1.60 -12.74
N PHE A 190 43.49 -2.77 -13.13
CA PHE A 190 42.57 -3.58 -12.34
C PHE A 190 43.01 -5.04 -12.36
N SER A 191 42.63 -5.78 -11.33
CA SER A 191 42.96 -7.19 -11.24
C SER A 191 41.83 -8.07 -11.77
N SER A 192 42.18 -9.04 -12.61
CA SER A 192 41.22 -9.95 -13.25
C SER A 192 41.68 -11.41 -13.20
N VAL A 193 40.71 -12.32 -13.18
CA VAL A 193 40.93 -13.77 -13.14
C VAL A 193 39.97 -14.44 -14.13
N GLY A 194 40.43 -15.46 -14.86
CA GLY A 194 39.58 -16.20 -15.80
C GLY A 194 38.61 -17.13 -15.08
N SER A 195 37.38 -17.28 -15.58
CA SER A 195 36.31 -18.09 -14.97
C SER A 195 36.73 -19.54 -14.67
N HIS A 196 37.49 -20.15 -15.59
CA HIS A 196 37.95 -21.54 -15.49
C HIS A 196 39.24 -21.74 -14.68
N SER A 197 39.87 -20.66 -14.22
CA SER A 197 41.10 -20.76 -13.43
C SER A 197 40.79 -21.20 -11.98
N PRO A 198 41.73 -21.91 -11.32
CA PRO A 198 41.55 -22.30 -9.93
C PRO A 198 41.47 -21.07 -9.01
N ALA A 199 40.52 -21.06 -8.07
CA ALA A 199 40.28 -19.94 -7.17
C ALA A 199 41.47 -19.63 -6.25
N SER A 200 42.40 -20.58 -6.06
CA SER A 200 43.66 -20.37 -5.35
C SER A 200 44.55 -19.28 -5.98
N LEU A 201 44.47 -19.09 -7.31
CA LEU A 201 45.18 -18.00 -8.00
C LEU A 201 44.57 -16.62 -7.69
N ALA A 202 43.26 -16.57 -7.40
CA ALA A 202 42.59 -15.34 -7.01
C ALA A 202 42.99 -14.89 -5.59
N MET A 203 43.58 -15.75 -4.75
CA MET A 203 43.88 -15.44 -3.35
C MET A 203 44.85 -14.27 -3.17
N GLY A 204 45.98 -14.28 -3.90
CA GLY A 204 46.95 -13.17 -3.85
C GLY A 204 46.32 -11.87 -4.34
N VAL A 205 45.54 -11.98 -5.41
CA VAL A 205 44.83 -10.87 -6.04
C VAL A 205 43.74 -10.29 -5.14
N VAL A 206 43.04 -11.11 -4.36
CA VAL A 206 42.02 -10.70 -3.38
C VAL A 206 42.67 -9.94 -2.21
N SER A 207 43.86 -10.36 -1.77
CA SER A 207 44.63 -9.64 -0.75
C SER A 207 45.05 -8.25 -1.22
N ASP A 208 45.50 -8.14 -2.47
CA ASP A 208 45.83 -6.85 -3.09
C ASP A 208 44.58 -5.98 -3.27
N SER A 209 43.46 -6.58 -3.70
CA SER A 209 42.17 -5.89 -3.84
C SER A 209 41.63 -5.37 -2.49
N LEU A 210 41.91 -6.07 -1.39
CA LEU A 210 41.59 -5.59 -0.04
C LEU A 210 42.45 -4.38 0.35
N ALA A 211 43.69 -4.31 -0.13
CA ALA A 211 44.55 -3.13 0.04
C ALA A 211 44.03 -1.92 -0.76
N ASP A 212 43.58 -2.16 -1.98
CA ASP A 212 43.13 -1.11 -2.89
C ASP A 212 41.65 -0.72 -2.68
N GLN A 213 40.92 -1.43 -1.81
CA GLN A 213 39.47 -1.32 -1.62
C GLN A 213 38.67 -1.57 -2.93
N THR A 214 39.17 -2.47 -3.76
CA THR A 214 38.60 -2.88 -5.06
C THR A 214 38.11 -4.34 -5.02
N ALA A 215 37.72 -4.88 -6.18
CA ALA A 215 37.38 -6.28 -6.35
C ALA A 215 38.09 -6.89 -7.57
N VAL A 216 38.06 -8.22 -7.64
CA VAL A 216 38.65 -8.98 -8.74
C VAL A 216 37.60 -9.24 -9.80
N ALA A 217 37.85 -8.81 -11.04
CA ALA A 217 36.97 -9.10 -12.17
C ALA A 217 37.09 -10.57 -12.61
N VAL A 218 35.97 -11.26 -12.79
CA VAL A 218 35.93 -12.61 -13.38
C VAL A 218 35.55 -12.49 -14.84
N LEU A 219 36.49 -12.85 -15.72
CA LEU A 219 36.34 -12.72 -17.17
C LEU A 219 36.11 -14.08 -17.83
N ASP A 220 35.32 -14.07 -18.90
CA ASP A 220 35.24 -15.18 -19.85
C ASP A 220 36.48 -15.23 -20.76
N ASP A 221 36.64 -16.30 -21.53
CA ASP A 221 37.70 -16.45 -22.52
C ASP A 221 37.69 -15.33 -23.59
N ASP A 222 36.52 -14.73 -23.82
CA ASP A 222 36.31 -13.60 -24.74
C ASP A 222 36.53 -12.21 -24.09
N GLY A 223 36.99 -12.14 -22.83
CA GLY A 223 37.22 -10.86 -22.11
C GLY A 223 35.95 -10.13 -21.67
N VAL A 224 34.81 -10.82 -21.69
CA VAL A 224 33.53 -10.33 -21.19
C VAL A 224 33.46 -10.47 -19.67
N LEU A 225 32.99 -9.44 -18.98
CA LEU A 225 32.80 -9.47 -17.53
C LEU A 225 31.62 -10.38 -17.15
N ILE A 226 31.91 -11.54 -16.55
CA ILE A 226 30.89 -12.48 -16.05
C ILE A 226 30.39 -12.04 -14.67
N GLY A 227 31.31 -11.56 -13.82
CA GLY A 227 31.01 -11.13 -12.47
C GLY A 227 32.27 -10.71 -11.71
N GLU A 228 32.19 -10.63 -10.38
CA GLU A 228 33.30 -10.17 -9.54
C GLU A 228 33.44 -10.99 -8.25
N ILE A 229 34.67 -11.08 -7.75
CA ILE A 229 35.00 -11.59 -6.42
C ILE A 229 35.45 -10.41 -5.57
N SER A 230 34.55 -9.89 -4.72
CA SER A 230 34.87 -8.77 -3.83
C SER A 230 35.25 -9.24 -2.41
N PRO A 231 36.23 -8.60 -1.75
CA PRO A 231 36.49 -8.83 -0.33
C PRO A 231 35.27 -8.52 0.56
N PHE A 232 34.40 -7.60 0.14
CA PHE A 232 33.22 -7.23 0.92
C PHE A 232 32.12 -8.30 0.93
N THR A 233 31.93 -9.00 -0.20
CA THR A 233 31.01 -10.16 -0.27
C THR A 233 31.55 -11.33 0.54
N LEU A 234 32.85 -11.57 0.50
CA LEU A 234 33.51 -12.63 1.28
C LEU A 234 33.45 -12.38 2.79
N ALA A 235 33.50 -11.12 3.23
CA ALA A 235 33.40 -10.75 4.65
C ALA A 235 32.05 -11.13 5.28
N CYS A 236 30.99 -11.29 4.48
CA CYS A 236 29.66 -11.69 4.96
C CYS A 236 29.49 -13.20 5.16
N CYS A 237 30.45 -14.00 4.71
CA CYS A 237 30.36 -15.45 4.72
C CYS A 237 30.94 -16.05 6.01
N ASP A 238 31.00 -17.38 6.10
CA ASP A 238 31.59 -18.10 7.23
C ASP A 238 32.99 -18.62 6.89
N GLU A 239 33.79 -19.01 7.89
CA GLU A 239 35.15 -19.57 7.72
C GLU A 239 35.23 -20.75 6.73
N SER A 240 34.09 -21.44 6.49
CA SER A 240 33.93 -22.49 5.47
C SER A 240 34.31 -22.08 4.03
N ILE A 241 34.39 -20.78 3.73
CA ILE A 241 34.87 -20.27 2.44
C ILE A 241 36.34 -20.61 2.16
N ALA A 242 37.18 -20.75 3.19
CA ALA A 242 38.58 -21.13 3.00
C ALA A 242 38.71 -22.47 2.25
N ALA A 243 37.80 -23.42 2.52
CA ALA A 243 37.74 -24.70 1.81
C ALA A 243 37.29 -24.54 0.35
N ALA A 244 36.39 -23.61 0.06
CA ALA A 244 35.91 -23.34 -1.29
C ALA A 244 37.02 -22.71 -2.16
N PHE A 245 37.81 -21.78 -1.62
CA PHE A 245 38.94 -21.18 -2.32
C PHE A 245 40.00 -22.20 -2.77
N MET A 246 40.21 -23.25 -1.97
CA MET A 246 41.20 -24.28 -2.27
C MET A 246 40.71 -25.30 -3.31
N THR A 247 39.39 -25.46 -3.48
CA THR A 247 38.81 -26.59 -4.22
C THR A 247 38.05 -26.21 -5.48
N LEU A 248 37.56 -24.97 -5.59
CA LEU A 248 36.70 -24.52 -6.69
C LEU A 248 37.46 -23.71 -7.76
N SER A 249 36.86 -23.60 -8.95
CA SER A 249 37.25 -22.60 -9.94
C SER A 249 36.78 -21.20 -9.51
N ALA A 250 37.35 -20.15 -10.11
CA ALA A 250 36.94 -18.78 -9.82
C ALA A 250 35.45 -18.53 -10.14
N GLY A 251 34.94 -19.10 -11.25
CA GLY A 251 33.53 -19.06 -11.61
C GLY A 251 32.63 -19.81 -10.63
N ASP A 252 33.04 -21.00 -10.18
CA ASP A 252 32.28 -21.79 -9.20
C ASP A 252 32.29 -21.15 -7.80
N LEU A 253 33.39 -20.50 -7.42
CA LEU A 253 33.49 -19.74 -6.17
C LEU A 253 32.57 -18.51 -6.18
N MET A 254 32.49 -17.81 -7.32
CA MET A 254 31.53 -16.72 -7.51
C MET A 254 30.09 -17.25 -7.36
N ALA A 255 29.76 -18.40 -7.95
CA ALA A 255 28.45 -19.03 -7.76
C ALA A 255 28.19 -19.47 -6.31
N PHE A 256 29.22 -19.96 -5.61
CA PHE A 256 29.15 -20.39 -4.21
C PHE A 256 28.83 -19.24 -3.25
N THR A 257 29.36 -18.05 -3.50
CA THR A 257 29.19 -16.87 -2.64
C THR A 257 27.88 -16.11 -2.86
N CYS A 258 27.20 -16.32 -3.99
CA CYS A 258 26.04 -15.51 -4.39
C CYS A 258 24.66 -16.11 -4.08
N CYS A 259 24.62 -17.36 -3.62
CA CYS A 259 23.41 -18.00 -3.12
C CYS A 259 23.36 -17.87 -1.59
N GLY A 260 22.24 -17.40 -1.03
CA GLY A 260 22.03 -17.24 0.42
C GLY A 260 22.04 -18.55 1.21
N GLY A 261 23.19 -19.22 1.24
CA GLY A 261 23.40 -20.60 1.64
C GLY A 261 23.99 -21.41 0.47
N PRO A 262 25.03 -22.22 0.69
CA PRO A 262 25.67 -22.96 -0.37
C PRO A 262 24.74 -24.07 -0.91
N LEU A 263 24.66 -24.23 -2.24
CA LEU A 263 23.94 -25.37 -2.85
C LEU A 263 24.55 -26.68 -2.32
N GLU A 264 23.71 -27.59 -1.83
CA GLU A 264 24.17 -28.90 -1.29
C GLU A 264 25.07 -29.65 -2.28
N GLU A 265 24.86 -29.44 -3.58
CA GLU A 265 25.65 -30.02 -4.66
C GLU A 265 27.10 -29.50 -4.68
N ILE A 266 27.32 -28.18 -4.55
CA ILE A 266 28.66 -27.59 -4.51
C ILE A 266 29.37 -27.97 -3.20
N VAL A 267 28.64 -28.03 -2.07
CA VAL A 267 29.22 -28.51 -0.80
C VAL A 267 29.66 -29.97 -0.89
N ARG A 268 28.92 -30.83 -1.59
CA ARG A 268 29.34 -32.22 -1.87
C ARG A 268 30.60 -32.25 -2.73
N VAL A 269 30.70 -31.41 -3.76
CA VAL A 269 31.92 -31.28 -4.58
C VAL A 269 33.11 -30.87 -3.73
N VAL A 270 32.99 -29.84 -2.89
CA VAL A 270 34.05 -29.39 -1.97
C VAL A 270 34.47 -30.53 -1.02
N LYS A 271 33.51 -31.26 -0.42
CA LYS A 271 33.80 -32.41 0.46
C LYS A 271 34.54 -33.54 -0.25
N THR A 272 34.19 -33.84 -1.49
CA THR A 272 34.87 -34.87 -2.29
C THR A 272 36.29 -34.42 -2.66
N ARG A 273 36.46 -33.17 -3.12
CA ARG A 273 37.77 -32.60 -3.48
C ARG A 273 38.72 -32.51 -2.29
N LEU A 274 38.24 -32.12 -1.10
CA LEU A 274 39.05 -32.12 0.13
C LEU A 274 39.56 -33.51 0.51
N LYS A 275 38.73 -34.56 0.31
CA LYS A 275 39.13 -35.96 0.51
C LYS A 275 40.17 -36.42 -0.51
N GLU A 276 40.04 -36.00 -1.76
CA GLU A 276 41.03 -36.27 -2.83
C GLU A 276 42.38 -35.60 -2.54
N MET A 277 42.38 -34.44 -1.86
CA MET A 277 43.58 -33.65 -1.53
C MET A 277 44.23 -34.02 -0.18
N ASN A 278 43.73 -35.02 0.57
CA ASN A 278 44.21 -35.40 1.91
C ASN A 278 44.25 -34.25 2.95
N LEU A 279 43.31 -33.29 2.87
CA LEU A 279 43.21 -32.16 3.81
C LEU A 279 42.16 -32.44 4.92
N GLU A 280 42.42 -33.45 5.76
CA GLU A 280 41.49 -33.94 6.78
C GLU A 280 41.10 -32.87 7.83
N GLY A 281 42.04 -31.99 8.21
CA GLY A 281 41.79 -30.94 9.21
C GLY A 281 40.72 -29.91 8.81
N MET A 282 40.69 -29.48 7.55
CA MET A 282 39.64 -28.58 7.04
C MET A 282 38.30 -29.29 6.81
N LEU A 283 38.34 -30.60 6.57
CA LEU A 283 37.15 -31.42 6.38
C LEU A 283 36.38 -31.62 7.70
N ASP A 284 37.09 -31.86 8.80
CA ASP A 284 36.50 -32.02 10.14
C ASP A 284 35.84 -30.72 10.65
N GLU A 285 36.44 -29.57 10.35
CA GLU A 285 35.90 -28.25 10.71
C GLU A 285 34.60 -27.93 9.94
N LEU A 286 34.53 -28.30 8.65
CA LEU A 286 33.32 -28.18 7.82
C LEU A 286 32.18 -29.11 8.29
N ILE A 287 32.51 -30.27 8.85
CA ILE A 287 31.56 -31.25 9.38
C ILE A 287 30.99 -30.79 10.73
N SER A 288 31.82 -30.18 11.59
CA SER A 288 31.40 -29.58 12.87
C SER A 288 30.26 -28.56 12.68
N VAL A 289 30.38 -27.67 11.69
CA VAL A 289 29.39 -26.61 11.39
C VAL A 289 28.03 -27.16 10.90
N SER A 290 28.00 -28.35 10.28
CA SER A 290 26.77 -28.93 9.73
C SER A 290 25.92 -29.74 10.72
N SER A 291 26.38 -29.91 11.96
CA SER A 291 25.75 -30.76 12.99
C SER A 291 24.69 -30.08 13.89
N GLY A 292 24.43 -28.78 13.73
CA GLY A 292 23.46 -28.01 14.53
C GLY A 292 21.98 -28.12 14.13
N ILE A 293 21.48 -29.28 13.66
CA ILE A 293 20.09 -29.47 13.22
C ILE A 293 19.44 -30.59 14.06
N PRO A 294 18.39 -30.33 14.88
CA PRO A 294 17.73 -31.39 15.62
C PRO A 294 16.85 -32.23 14.68
N SER A 295 17.14 -33.53 14.64
CA SER A 295 16.30 -34.57 14.07
C SER A 295 15.12 -34.88 15.01
N THR A 296 13.90 -34.69 14.54
CA THR A 296 12.71 -35.33 15.15
C THR A 296 12.14 -36.34 14.17
N SER A 297 12.21 -37.59 14.61
CA SER A 297 11.61 -38.79 14.03
C SER A 297 10.10 -38.71 13.86
N SER A 298 9.58 -39.20 12.72
CA SER A 298 8.34 -39.97 12.69
C SER A 298 8.32 -40.90 11.48
N SER A 299 8.19 -42.19 11.79
CA SER A 299 7.99 -43.35 10.92
C SER A 299 6.64 -43.35 10.20
N SER A 300 6.66 -43.73 8.89
CA SER A 300 5.82 -44.71 8.15
C SER A 300 4.31 -44.83 8.51
N SER A 301 3.32 -44.88 7.60
CA SER A 301 3.25 -45.62 6.32
C SER A 301 2.04 -45.24 5.44
N SER A 302 2.17 -45.50 4.11
CA SER A 302 1.19 -46.10 3.16
C SER A 302 -0.09 -45.32 2.79
N ASP A 303 -0.61 -45.26 1.55
CA ASP A 303 -0.16 -45.59 0.19
C ASP A 303 -1.10 -44.83 -0.79
N ASP A 304 -0.54 -44.52 -1.97
CA ASP A 304 -1.13 -44.53 -3.32
C ASP A 304 -2.10 -43.46 -3.91
N GLU A 305 -1.65 -43.06 -5.11
CA GLU A 305 -2.35 -42.70 -6.37
C GLU A 305 -2.59 -41.23 -6.79
N SER A 306 -1.86 -40.91 -7.87
CA SER A 306 -2.15 -40.04 -9.03
C SER A 306 -2.34 -38.51 -8.93
N SER A 307 -1.31 -37.85 -9.49
CA SER A 307 -1.37 -36.82 -10.54
C SER A 307 -1.63 -35.33 -10.22
N SER A 308 -0.79 -34.52 -10.89
CA SER A 308 -0.92 -33.10 -11.25
C SER A 308 -0.50 -32.02 -10.24
N ARG A 309 0.69 -31.47 -10.55
CA ARG A 309 1.13 -30.06 -10.46
C ARG A 309 0.25 -29.12 -9.61
N ASN A 310 0.84 -28.61 -8.53
CA ASN A 310 0.82 -27.18 -8.20
C ASN A 310 2.00 -26.83 -7.28
N THR A 311 2.94 -26.06 -7.83
CA THR A 311 4.06 -25.44 -7.12
C THR A 311 3.54 -24.35 -6.19
N SER A 312 3.48 -24.65 -4.89
CA SER A 312 3.43 -23.63 -3.84
C SER A 312 4.44 -23.99 -2.76
N LEU A 313 5.65 -23.44 -2.91
CA LEU A 313 6.74 -23.61 -1.95
C LEU A 313 6.46 -22.78 -0.69
N LEU A 314 6.03 -23.48 0.36
CA LEU A 314 6.08 -23.03 1.74
C LEU A 314 7.54 -23.06 2.24
N ARG A 315 7.95 -21.95 2.88
CA ARG A 315 9.28 -21.70 3.46
C ARG A 315 9.57 -22.64 4.65
N PRO A 316 10.82 -23.15 4.79
CA PRO A 316 11.39 -23.55 6.07
C PRO A 316 12.32 -22.45 6.60
N GLY A 317 12.10 -22.02 7.85
CA GLY A 317 12.99 -21.13 8.57
C GLY A 317 14.20 -21.87 9.15
N ARG A 318 15.37 -21.22 9.15
CA ARG A 318 16.56 -21.62 9.90
C ARG A 318 17.22 -20.43 10.57
N TYR A 319 17.76 -20.70 11.76
CA TYR A 319 18.68 -19.86 12.52
C TYR A 319 19.97 -19.64 11.71
N GLY A 320 20.00 -18.55 10.95
CA GLY A 320 21.23 -17.90 10.47
C GLY A 320 21.42 -16.58 11.22
N ARG A 321 22.64 -16.02 11.20
CA ARG A 321 22.96 -14.68 11.74
C ARG A 321 21.75 -13.74 11.61
N SER A 322 21.16 -13.36 12.74
CA SER A 322 20.01 -12.47 12.79
C SER A 322 20.46 -11.04 12.49
N CYS A 323 20.86 -10.78 11.24
CA CYS A 323 20.98 -9.45 10.71
C CYS A 323 19.58 -8.92 10.40
N SER A 324 19.22 -7.85 11.10
CA SER A 324 17.98 -7.09 10.99
C SER A 324 17.54 -6.89 9.53
N TYR A 325 16.23 -7.05 9.30
CA TYR A 325 15.49 -7.15 8.04
C TYR A 325 15.53 -5.92 7.09
N THR A 326 16.66 -5.21 6.98
CA THR A 326 16.82 -4.05 6.09
C THR A 326 18.03 -4.12 5.15
N ALA A 327 18.75 -5.25 5.07
CA ALA A 327 19.93 -5.39 4.20
C ALA A 327 19.92 -6.60 3.24
N ASN A 328 18.80 -7.33 3.12
CA ASN A 328 18.65 -8.43 2.15
C ASN A 328 17.72 -8.05 1.00
N VAL A 329 18.13 -7.05 0.22
CA VAL A 329 17.87 -7.13 -1.22
C VAL A 329 18.85 -8.19 -1.74
N MET A 330 18.29 -9.27 -2.24
CA MET A 330 18.94 -10.36 -2.97
C MET A 330 20.04 -9.78 -3.89
N ARG A 331 21.32 -9.79 -3.47
CA ARG A 331 22.44 -9.48 -4.37
C ARG A 331 22.50 -10.62 -5.38
N ARG A 332 21.92 -10.44 -6.55
CA ARG A 332 22.38 -11.20 -7.72
C ARG A 332 23.83 -10.79 -7.97
N ALA A 333 24.66 -11.76 -8.32
CA ALA A 333 26.09 -11.66 -8.63
C ALA A 333 26.40 -10.80 -9.87
N GLU A 334 25.64 -9.75 -10.15
CA GLU A 334 25.89 -8.89 -11.30
C GLU A 334 26.89 -7.81 -10.86
N ALA A 335 28.08 -7.83 -11.46
CA ALA A 335 29.10 -6.82 -11.25
C ALA A 335 28.52 -5.42 -11.53
N ILE A 336 28.95 -4.42 -10.76
CA ILE A 336 28.39 -3.08 -10.85
C ILE A 336 29.08 -2.35 -12.00
N VAL A 337 28.34 -2.18 -13.11
CA VAL A 337 28.88 -1.67 -14.37
C VAL A 337 28.32 -0.30 -14.76
N CYS A 338 29.14 0.53 -15.41
CA CYS A 338 28.75 1.77 -16.07
C CYS A 338 29.40 1.87 -17.46
N HIS A 339 28.97 2.85 -18.26
CA HIS A 339 29.52 3.10 -19.60
C HIS A 339 30.41 4.34 -19.58
N GLN A 340 31.32 4.44 -20.56
CA GLN A 340 32.26 5.57 -20.68
C GLN A 340 31.56 6.94 -20.76
N GLY A 341 30.33 6.99 -21.29
CA GLY A 341 29.50 8.18 -21.39
C GLY A 341 28.71 8.54 -20.12
N SER A 342 28.76 7.72 -19.07
CA SER A 342 28.01 7.99 -17.84
C SER A 342 28.53 9.24 -17.13
N SER A 343 27.63 10.09 -16.63
CA SER A 343 27.98 11.27 -15.83
C SER A 343 28.58 10.88 -14.48
N LEU A 344 29.52 11.67 -13.95
CA LEU A 344 30.11 11.44 -12.62
C LEU A 344 29.06 11.30 -11.51
N ALA A 345 28.02 12.14 -11.50
CA ALA A 345 26.94 12.06 -10.51
C ALA A 345 26.23 10.69 -10.52
N ALA A 346 25.96 10.14 -11.71
CA ALA A 346 25.34 8.83 -11.85
C ALA A 346 26.24 7.73 -11.29
N VAL A 347 27.55 7.79 -11.57
CA VAL A 347 28.53 6.80 -11.08
C VAL A 347 28.69 6.91 -9.55
N MET A 348 28.75 8.11 -8.98
CA MET A 348 28.79 8.33 -7.53
C MET A 348 27.53 7.78 -6.83
N VAL A 349 26.34 8.09 -7.37
CA VAL A 349 25.07 7.59 -6.82
C VAL A 349 25.02 6.07 -6.91
N GLN A 350 25.47 5.48 -8.02
CA GLN A 350 25.50 4.04 -8.23
C GLN A 350 26.45 3.33 -7.25
N ALA A 351 27.65 3.88 -7.01
CA ALA A 351 28.61 3.33 -6.07
C ALA A 351 28.10 3.38 -4.61
N ILE A 352 27.58 4.53 -4.16
CA ILE A 352 26.97 4.68 -2.82
C ILE A 352 25.73 3.78 -2.69
N ALA A 353 24.95 3.66 -3.76
CA ALA A 353 23.75 2.83 -3.79
C ALA A 353 24.06 1.35 -3.51
N HIS A 354 25.20 0.86 -3.97
CA HIS A 354 25.61 -0.53 -3.78
C HIS A 354 26.59 -0.73 -2.63
N ARG A 355 26.95 0.34 -1.90
CA ARG A 355 27.97 0.34 -0.83
C ARG A 355 29.30 -0.25 -1.29
N VAL A 356 29.75 0.18 -2.48
CA VAL A 356 31.04 -0.20 -3.06
C VAL A 356 31.89 1.04 -3.28
N ASN A 357 33.21 0.89 -3.18
CA ASN A 357 34.16 1.99 -3.40
C ASN A 357 34.64 2.09 -4.86
N TYR A 358 34.05 1.29 -5.77
CA TYR A 358 34.44 1.20 -7.17
C TYR A 358 33.24 0.90 -8.08
N VAL A 359 33.39 1.15 -9.38
CA VAL A 359 32.43 0.80 -10.44
C VAL A 359 33.21 0.34 -11.67
N TRP A 360 32.82 -0.77 -12.29
CA TRP A 360 33.43 -1.27 -13.52
C TRP A 360 32.92 -0.51 -14.74
N VAL A 361 33.80 -0.25 -15.70
CA VAL A 361 33.46 0.42 -16.96
C VAL A 361 33.44 -0.63 -18.06
N VAL A 362 32.30 -0.81 -18.70
CA VAL A 362 32.10 -1.76 -19.81
C VAL A 362 31.69 -1.03 -21.08
N ASP A 363 32.10 -1.60 -22.22
CA ASP A 363 31.69 -1.13 -23.53
C ASP A 363 30.30 -1.67 -23.92
N GLU A 364 29.77 -1.28 -25.08
CA GLU A 364 28.46 -1.74 -25.59
C GLU A 364 28.37 -3.28 -25.69
N ASP A 365 29.51 -3.94 -25.98
CA ASP A 365 29.65 -5.40 -26.10
C ASP A 365 29.87 -6.13 -24.76
N ARG A 366 29.78 -5.41 -23.62
CA ARG A 366 30.10 -5.90 -22.25
C ARG A 366 31.56 -6.31 -22.02
N SER A 367 32.45 -5.98 -22.94
CA SER A 367 33.90 -6.09 -22.73
C SER A 367 34.34 -5.12 -21.64
N LEU A 368 35.22 -5.57 -20.76
CA LEU A 368 35.72 -4.77 -19.65
C LEU A 368 36.75 -3.74 -20.14
N VAL A 369 36.47 -2.45 -19.94
CA VAL A 369 37.32 -1.33 -20.36
C VAL A 369 38.21 -0.84 -19.23
N GLY A 370 37.69 -0.79 -17.99
CA GLY A 370 38.45 -0.30 -16.84
C GLY A 370 37.63 -0.22 -15.56
N ILE A 371 38.17 0.45 -14.55
CA ILE A 371 37.55 0.65 -13.24
C ILE A 371 37.59 2.13 -12.83
N VAL A 372 36.54 2.61 -12.16
CA VAL A 372 36.49 3.93 -11.52
C VAL A 372 36.39 3.73 -10.02
N THR A 373 37.34 4.28 -9.25
CA THR A 373 37.37 4.16 -7.78
C THR A 373 36.97 5.47 -7.10
N PHE A 374 36.62 5.39 -5.82
CA PHE A 374 36.39 6.56 -4.95
C PHE A 374 37.63 7.46 -4.85
N ALA A 375 38.84 6.91 -4.87
CA ALA A 375 40.06 7.71 -4.93
C ALA A 375 40.12 8.57 -6.21
N ASN A 376 39.76 8.00 -7.38
CA ASN A 376 39.71 8.74 -8.63
C ASN A 376 38.69 9.89 -8.56
N MET A 377 37.50 9.63 -8.00
CA MET A 377 36.46 10.65 -7.82
C MET A 377 36.90 11.76 -6.86
N LEU A 378 37.48 11.40 -5.71
CA LEU A 378 37.97 12.34 -4.70
C LEU A 378 39.08 13.24 -5.25
N ARG A 379 39.95 12.71 -6.12
CA ARG A 379 40.99 13.50 -6.78
C ARG A 379 40.42 14.64 -7.62
N VAL A 380 39.36 14.38 -8.39
CA VAL A 380 38.69 15.43 -9.19
C VAL A 380 38.07 16.52 -8.29
N PHE A 381 37.44 16.12 -7.18
CA PHE A 381 36.90 17.09 -6.23
C PHE A 381 38.00 17.85 -5.48
N TYR A 382 39.11 17.20 -5.14
CA TYR A 382 40.25 17.81 -4.48
C TYR A 382 40.91 18.88 -5.35
N GLU A 383 41.21 18.55 -6.62
CA GLU A 383 41.78 19.48 -7.58
C GLU A 383 40.87 20.70 -7.78
N HIS A 384 39.55 20.50 -7.82
CA HIS A 384 38.61 21.62 -7.95
C HIS A 384 38.47 22.48 -6.68
N LEU A 385 38.48 21.86 -5.49
CA LEU A 385 38.42 22.58 -4.22
C LEU A 385 39.70 23.40 -3.97
N GLN A 386 40.86 22.93 -4.42
CA GLN A 386 42.11 23.70 -4.39
C GLN A 386 42.02 24.97 -5.24
N VAL A 387 41.52 24.86 -6.48
CA VAL A 387 41.33 26.02 -7.38
C VAL A 387 40.37 27.05 -6.77
N ILE A 388 39.27 26.62 -6.14
CA ILE A 388 38.33 27.52 -5.45
C ILE A 388 38.97 28.20 -4.23
N GLY A 389 39.89 27.52 -3.54
CA GLY A 389 40.62 28.07 -2.40
C GLY A 389 41.55 29.22 -2.79
N GLU A 390 42.27 29.07 -3.91
CA GLU A 390 43.16 30.10 -4.45
C GLU A 390 42.39 31.33 -4.97
N ASP A 391 41.27 31.14 -5.68
CA ASP A 391 40.39 32.22 -6.15
C ASP A 391 39.64 32.94 -5.01
N GLY A 392 39.50 32.27 -3.85
CA GLY A 392 38.77 32.77 -2.68
C GLY A 392 39.55 33.75 -1.82
N GLU A 393 40.88 33.64 -1.78
CA GLU A 393 41.74 34.63 -1.11
C GLU A 393 41.77 35.96 -1.86
N GLU A 394 41.77 35.95 -3.19
CA GLU A 394 41.78 37.19 -4.01
C GLU A 394 40.45 37.96 -3.95
N LYS A 395 39.33 37.28 -3.66
CA LYS A 395 37.98 37.88 -3.55
C LYS A 395 37.57 38.28 -2.13
N ARG A 396 38.34 37.95 -1.09
CA ARG A 396 38.08 38.40 0.29
C ARG A 396 38.35 39.90 0.50
N GLU A 397 39.10 40.56 -0.38
CA GLU A 397 39.36 42.01 -0.32
C GLU A 397 38.33 42.89 -1.04
N THR A 398 37.41 42.33 -1.83
CA THR A 398 36.47 43.12 -2.65
C THR A 398 35.03 42.61 -2.56
N GLY A 399 34.48 42.56 -1.35
CA GLY A 399 33.14 41.99 -1.10
C GLY A 399 32.22 42.89 -0.30
N GLU A 400 31.54 43.84 -0.95
CA GLU A 400 30.16 44.24 -0.60
C GLU A 400 29.61 45.25 -1.62
N ARG A 401 28.79 44.75 -2.57
CA ARG A 401 27.82 45.42 -3.48
C ARG A 401 27.96 44.90 -4.91
N LEU A 402 27.35 43.77 -5.26
CA LEU A 402 26.79 43.54 -6.62
C LEU A 402 26.05 42.19 -6.78
N TRP A 403 25.04 41.87 -5.96
CA TRP A 403 24.24 40.63 -6.19
C TRP A 403 22.73 40.86 -6.02
N LYS A 404 22.17 41.80 -6.79
CA LYS A 404 20.71 41.98 -6.90
C LYS A 404 20.16 42.19 -8.33
N ALA A 405 20.93 41.97 -9.39
CA ALA A 405 20.52 42.41 -10.73
C ALA A 405 20.59 41.39 -11.89
N GLU A 406 20.85 40.10 -11.67
CA GLU A 406 20.90 39.12 -12.78
C GLU A 406 20.12 37.84 -12.46
N ALA A 407 18.80 37.91 -12.60
CA ALA A 407 17.94 36.74 -12.70
C ALA A 407 16.66 37.09 -13.47
N PHE A 408 16.76 37.79 -14.61
CA PHE A 408 15.63 38.04 -15.51
C PHE A 408 16.09 38.43 -16.93
N ALA A 409 16.81 37.56 -17.62
CA ALA A 409 16.93 37.61 -19.09
C ALA A 409 17.63 36.34 -19.59
N GLY A 410 16.94 35.53 -20.39
CA GLY A 410 17.59 34.49 -21.19
C GLY A 410 16.83 33.16 -21.26
N CYS A 411 15.69 33.14 -21.95
CA CYS A 411 15.31 31.93 -22.67
C CYS A 411 14.47 32.32 -23.89
N GLN A 412 15.15 32.51 -25.02
CA GLN A 412 14.52 32.55 -26.33
C GLN A 412 13.90 31.17 -26.59
N GLN A 413 12.59 31.15 -26.84
CA GLN A 413 11.90 30.00 -27.40
C GLN A 413 12.40 29.78 -28.83
N GLY A 414 13.18 28.73 -29.02
CA GLY A 414 13.57 28.23 -30.32
C GLY A 414 13.99 26.77 -30.17
N ILE A 415 13.37 25.89 -30.95
CA ILE A 415 13.59 24.44 -31.02
C ILE A 415 12.75 23.62 -30.01
N GLU A 416 11.43 23.58 -30.22
CA GLU A 416 10.60 22.40 -29.95
C GLU A 416 9.31 22.50 -30.80
N ILE A 417 9.43 22.11 -32.06
CA ILE A 417 8.29 21.95 -32.96
C ILE A 417 8.04 20.44 -33.08
N GLU A 418 7.19 19.91 -32.20
CA GLU A 418 6.54 18.62 -32.44
C GLU A 418 5.70 18.71 -33.72
N GLN A 419 5.87 17.74 -34.63
CA GLN A 419 5.18 17.72 -35.90
C GLN A 419 3.66 17.54 -35.70
N GLY A 420 2.87 18.48 -36.22
CA GLY A 420 1.40 18.37 -36.31
C GLY A 420 0.59 19.29 -35.39
N ARG A 421 0.86 20.60 -35.37
CA ARG A 421 0.02 21.59 -34.64
C ARG A 421 -1.19 22.06 -35.47
N PRO A 422 -2.44 21.70 -35.14
CA PRO A 422 -3.60 22.52 -35.45
C PRO A 422 -3.79 23.61 -34.38
N GLN A 423 -4.30 24.76 -34.79
CA GLN A 423 -4.38 26.03 -34.05
C GLN A 423 -5.17 26.01 -32.71
N ARG A 424 -5.68 24.86 -32.25
CA ARG A 424 -6.54 24.69 -31.06
C ARG A 424 -5.89 23.99 -29.85
N ARG A 425 -4.62 23.58 -29.88
CA ARG A 425 -4.03 22.74 -28.79
C ARG A 425 -2.73 23.29 -28.23
N HIS A 426 -2.65 23.43 -26.90
CA HIS A 426 -1.43 23.73 -26.13
C HIS A 426 -0.64 22.44 -25.83
N GLY A 427 0.69 22.55 -25.66
CA GLY A 427 1.64 21.41 -25.62
C GLY A 427 1.29 20.27 -24.64
N ALA A 428 0.80 20.58 -23.44
CA ALA A 428 0.41 19.54 -22.47
C ALA A 428 -0.75 18.65 -22.95
N ALA A 429 -1.73 19.23 -23.66
CA ALA A 429 -2.87 18.47 -24.20
C ALA A 429 -2.49 17.62 -25.42
N ALA A 430 -1.37 17.93 -26.09
CA ALA A 430 -0.84 17.10 -27.16
C ALA A 430 -0.16 15.85 -26.59
N GLN A 431 0.64 16.00 -25.53
CA GLN A 431 1.33 14.90 -24.84
C GLN A 431 0.36 13.86 -24.24
N ASP A 432 -0.73 14.30 -23.60
CA ASP A 432 -1.73 13.37 -23.03
C ASP A 432 -2.44 12.52 -24.09
N VAL A 433 -2.72 13.09 -25.28
CA VAL A 433 -3.33 12.35 -26.40
C VAL A 433 -2.31 11.40 -27.05
N GLN A 434 -1.03 11.78 -27.05
CA GLN A 434 0.05 10.96 -27.60
C GLN A 434 0.27 9.68 -26.76
N HIS A 435 0.10 9.76 -25.44
CA HIS A 435 0.10 8.59 -24.54
C HIS A 435 -0.99 7.54 -24.89
N GLU A 436 -2.13 7.96 -25.46
CA GLU A 436 -3.22 7.05 -25.86
C GLU A 436 -2.98 6.38 -27.23
N ALA A 437 -2.13 6.98 -28.08
CA ALA A 437 -1.89 6.55 -29.46
C ALA A 437 -0.79 5.48 -29.64
N GLU A 438 0.12 5.31 -28.67
CA GLU A 438 1.30 4.43 -28.79
C GLU A 438 1.02 2.91 -28.72
N ALA A 439 -0.23 2.47 -28.83
CA ALA A 439 -0.61 1.04 -28.77
C ALA A 439 -0.72 0.32 -30.13
N ARG A 440 -0.34 0.95 -31.25
CA ARG A 440 -0.45 0.34 -32.60
C ARG A 440 0.94 -0.06 -33.13
N CYS A 441 1.36 -1.28 -32.81
CA CYS A 441 2.67 -1.81 -33.22
C CYS A 441 2.70 -2.10 -34.74
N GLN A 442 3.79 -1.67 -35.40
CA GLN A 442 4.16 -2.04 -36.76
C GLN A 442 4.40 -3.56 -36.87
N ARG A 443 4.14 -4.11 -38.06
CA ARG A 443 4.54 -5.48 -38.43
C ARG A 443 6.05 -5.47 -38.71
N GLU A 444 6.69 -6.55 -38.29
CA GLU A 444 8.12 -6.89 -38.39
C GLU A 444 8.99 -6.57 -37.17
N GLY A 445 9.70 -7.61 -36.74
CA GLY A 445 10.30 -7.75 -35.42
C GLY A 445 11.60 -6.98 -35.29
N HIS A 446 11.57 -5.86 -34.59
CA HIS A 446 12.56 -5.41 -33.60
C HIS A 446 11.94 -4.24 -32.81
N LYS A 447 11.96 -4.28 -31.47
CA LYS A 447 11.37 -3.23 -30.62
C LYS A 447 12.31 -2.03 -30.53
N ALA A 448 12.06 -0.98 -31.30
CA ALA A 448 12.90 0.23 -31.31
C ALA A 448 12.71 1.16 -30.09
N ARG A 449 11.58 1.08 -29.36
CA ARG A 449 11.35 1.77 -28.07
C ARG A 449 10.43 0.95 -27.15
N PRO A 450 10.76 0.78 -25.86
CA PRO A 450 9.82 0.20 -24.90
C PRO A 450 8.62 1.12 -24.68
N SER A 451 7.45 0.56 -24.33
CA SER A 451 6.29 1.36 -23.93
C SER A 451 6.59 2.19 -22.67
N VAL A 452 5.90 3.32 -22.50
CA VAL A 452 6.13 4.37 -21.48
C VAL A 452 6.41 3.86 -20.05
N LEU A 453 5.80 2.74 -19.64
CA LEU A 453 5.97 2.14 -18.31
C LEU A 453 6.80 0.85 -18.29
N ARG A 454 7.27 0.40 -19.45
CA ARG A 454 8.05 -0.83 -19.62
C ARG A 454 9.50 -0.51 -19.95
N VAL A 455 10.09 0.42 -19.20
CA VAL A 455 11.55 0.56 -19.18
C VAL A 455 12.10 -0.75 -18.63
N ALA A 456 12.68 -1.58 -19.50
CA ALA A 456 13.32 -2.84 -19.13
C ALA A 456 14.70 -2.59 -18.50
N LEU A 457 14.80 -1.61 -17.60
CA LEU A 457 15.99 -1.29 -16.82
C LEU A 457 15.65 -1.49 -15.34
N HIS A 458 16.48 -2.26 -14.64
CA HIS A 458 16.37 -2.40 -13.20
C HIS A 458 16.79 -1.08 -12.54
N SER A 459 15.84 -0.35 -11.95
CA SER A 459 16.14 0.89 -11.22
C SER A 459 16.82 0.55 -9.89
N ASN A 460 18.09 0.97 -9.71
CA ASN A 460 18.80 0.83 -8.43
C ASN A 460 18.15 1.71 -7.36
N SER A 461 17.52 1.10 -6.36
CA SER A 461 16.83 1.78 -5.25
C SER A 461 17.64 1.62 -3.96
N THR A 462 18.38 2.66 -3.57
CA THR A 462 19.09 2.67 -2.28
C THR A 462 18.66 3.86 -1.44
N ARG A 463 18.40 3.63 -0.15
CA ARG A 463 17.97 4.64 0.84
C ARG A 463 19.13 5.04 1.74
N SER A 464 19.34 6.34 1.90
CA SER A 464 20.30 6.93 2.82
C SER A 464 19.86 6.71 4.29
N PRO A 465 20.71 6.13 5.17
CA PRO A 465 20.31 5.78 6.54
C PRO A 465 20.21 6.97 7.53
N MET A 466 20.78 8.13 7.21
CA MET A 466 20.96 9.24 8.18
C MET A 466 19.68 9.96 8.60
N VAL A 467 18.65 10.02 7.76
CA VAL A 467 17.46 10.87 8.06
C VAL A 467 16.56 10.26 9.15
N TRP A 468 16.63 8.95 9.35
CA TRP A 468 15.70 8.24 10.26
C TRP A 468 16.16 8.21 11.71
N TYR A 469 17.47 8.33 11.97
CA TYR A 469 18.02 8.24 13.33
C TYR A 469 18.33 9.60 13.97
N LEU A 470 18.51 10.67 13.17
CA LEU A 470 18.71 12.05 13.70
C LEU A 470 17.40 12.79 13.98
N SER A 471 16.28 12.37 13.39
CA SER A 471 14.97 12.92 13.75
C SER A 471 14.39 12.13 14.91
N SER A 472 14.59 12.66 16.11
CA SER A 472 13.59 12.66 17.18
C SER A 472 12.15 12.62 16.61
N ASN A 473 11.23 11.92 17.29
CA ASN A 473 9.79 11.82 16.99
C ASN A 473 9.30 12.73 15.84
N THR A 474 9.12 12.17 14.64
CA THR A 474 8.75 12.93 13.42
C THR A 474 7.39 13.64 13.53
N ARG A 475 6.52 13.18 14.44
CA ARG A 475 5.29 13.84 14.86
C ARG A 475 5.12 13.70 16.37
N VAL A 476 5.18 14.81 17.09
CA VAL A 476 4.83 14.89 18.52
C VAL A 476 3.54 15.68 18.65
N VAL A 477 2.62 15.20 19.48
CA VAL A 477 1.37 15.90 19.80
C VAL A 477 1.30 16.07 21.32
N ASN A 478 0.93 17.26 21.77
CA ASN A 478 0.82 17.58 23.19
C ASN A 478 -0.48 17.02 23.79
N GLN A 479 -0.48 16.57 25.04
CA GLN A 479 -1.65 15.91 25.65
C GLN A 479 -2.89 16.82 25.69
N LYS A 480 -2.71 18.11 26.07
CA LYS A 480 -3.81 19.10 26.10
C LYS A 480 -4.38 19.39 24.71
N GLU A 481 -3.52 19.42 23.70
CA GLU A 481 -3.93 19.65 22.31
C GLU A 481 -4.70 18.43 21.77
N LEU A 482 -4.33 17.23 22.19
CA LEU A 482 -5.00 16.00 21.82
C LEU A 482 -6.39 15.89 22.46
N GLU A 483 -6.55 16.28 23.72
CA GLU A 483 -7.85 16.36 24.41
C GLU A 483 -8.75 17.40 23.75
N PHE A 484 -8.23 18.61 23.50
CA PHE A 484 -8.95 19.66 22.77
C PHE A 484 -9.37 19.18 21.36
N PHE A 485 -8.47 18.51 20.64
CA PHE A 485 -8.77 17.93 19.33
C PHE A 485 -9.87 16.87 19.40
N ARG A 486 -9.86 15.99 20.42
CA ARG A 486 -10.92 14.99 20.64
C ARG A 486 -12.28 15.64 20.87
N GLU A 487 -12.34 16.65 21.73
CA GLU A 487 -13.58 17.38 22.03
C GLU A 487 -14.12 18.12 20.81
N GLU A 488 -13.28 18.88 20.09
CA GLU A 488 -13.69 19.60 18.89
C GLU A 488 -14.17 18.64 17.79
N LEU A 489 -13.44 17.55 17.56
CA LEU A 489 -13.77 16.60 16.51
C LEU A 489 -15.05 15.84 16.86
N GLN A 490 -15.27 15.45 18.12
CA GLN A 490 -16.51 14.83 18.57
C GLN A 490 -17.71 15.79 18.44
N SER A 491 -17.54 17.06 18.82
CA SER A 491 -18.57 18.10 18.67
C SER A 491 -18.93 18.32 17.20
N ARG A 492 -17.92 18.43 16.31
CA ARG A 492 -18.13 18.65 14.87
C ARG A 492 -18.69 17.41 14.16
N MET A 493 -18.26 16.20 14.55
CA MET A 493 -18.75 14.94 14.00
C MET A 493 -20.14 14.53 14.50
N SER A 494 -20.65 15.15 15.57
CA SER A 494 -22.04 14.95 16.02
C SER A 494 -23.07 15.30 14.95
N SER A 495 -22.72 16.21 14.03
CA SER A 495 -23.54 16.57 12.88
C SER A 495 -23.11 15.81 11.62
N ASN A 496 -24.04 15.05 11.04
CA ASN A 496 -23.84 14.28 9.81
C ASN A 496 -23.70 15.15 8.53
N TYR A 497 -23.81 16.48 8.66
CA TYR A 497 -23.65 17.43 7.56
C TYR A 497 -22.25 18.02 7.48
N ASN A 498 -21.44 17.87 8.54
CA ASN A 498 -20.07 18.37 8.55
C ASN A 498 -19.15 17.41 7.80
N VAL A 499 -18.25 17.98 6.99
CA VAL A 499 -17.37 17.22 6.11
C VAL A 499 -15.91 17.53 6.42
N ILE A 500 -15.11 16.48 6.61
CA ILE A 500 -13.66 16.60 6.81
C ILE A 500 -12.96 16.54 5.44
N LEU A 501 -12.21 17.58 5.09
CA LEU A 501 -11.57 17.67 3.77
C LEU A 501 -10.19 17.00 3.69
N LYS A 502 -9.40 17.06 4.77
CA LYS A 502 -7.98 16.64 4.80
C LYS A 502 -7.70 15.55 5.83
N GLU A 503 -8.47 14.46 5.78
CA GLU A 503 -8.34 13.34 6.73
C GLU A 503 -6.93 12.74 6.78
N LYS A 504 -6.24 12.62 5.62
CA LYS A 504 -4.89 12.01 5.54
C LYS A 504 -3.83 12.73 6.38
N LYS A 505 -4.04 14.01 6.71
CA LYS A 505 -3.11 14.79 7.54
C LYS A 505 -3.43 14.69 9.03
N LEU A 506 -4.65 14.30 9.39
CA LEU A 506 -5.13 14.25 10.77
C LEU A 506 -4.81 12.90 11.42
N PRO A 507 -4.42 12.88 12.70
CA PRO A 507 -4.10 11.64 13.41
C PRO A 507 -5.38 10.93 13.91
N MET A 508 -6.21 10.45 12.98
CA MET A 508 -7.50 9.80 13.31
C MET A 508 -7.36 8.55 14.18
N SER A 509 -6.22 7.85 14.12
CA SER A 509 -5.94 6.67 14.96
C SER A 509 -5.92 6.98 16.46
N LEU A 510 -5.64 8.23 16.84
CA LEU A 510 -5.55 8.66 18.25
C LEU A 510 -6.93 8.94 18.89
N LEU A 511 -8.02 8.80 18.14
CA LEU A 511 -9.39 9.02 18.63
C LEU A 511 -10.00 7.77 19.28
N ASN A 512 -9.53 6.57 18.92
CA ASN A 512 -10.12 5.31 19.38
C ASN A 512 -9.48 4.85 20.70
N ASP A 513 -9.82 5.49 21.82
CA ASP A 513 -9.58 4.88 23.12
C ASP A 513 -10.61 3.77 23.32
N HIS A 514 -10.23 2.54 23.01
CA HIS A 514 -11.03 1.39 23.36
C HIS A 514 -11.08 1.27 24.89
N GLN A 515 -12.08 1.91 25.53
CA GLN A 515 -12.57 1.50 26.85
C GLN A 515 -13.28 0.13 26.74
N LYS A 516 -12.59 -0.86 26.18
CA LYS A 516 -13.03 -2.25 26.28
C LYS A 516 -12.39 -2.75 27.55
N GLN A 517 -13.21 -2.96 28.57
CA GLN A 517 -12.94 -3.97 29.58
C GLN A 517 -12.74 -5.30 28.84
N ALA A 518 -11.53 -5.54 28.37
CA ALA A 518 -11.17 -6.79 27.75
C ALA A 518 -11.42 -7.85 28.83
N ARG A 519 -12.40 -8.73 28.59
CA ARG A 519 -12.58 -9.90 29.44
C ARG A 519 -11.21 -10.53 29.60
N VAL A 520 -10.79 -10.76 30.84
CA VAL A 520 -9.47 -11.33 31.15
C VAL A 520 -9.28 -12.57 30.28
N HIS A 521 -8.17 -12.63 29.56
CA HIS A 521 -7.90 -13.73 28.64
C HIS A 521 -7.69 -15.01 29.47
N LEU A 522 -8.75 -15.82 29.58
CA LEU A 522 -8.80 -17.00 30.47
C LEU A 522 -7.67 -18.00 30.18
N LEU A 523 -7.20 -18.09 28.93
CA LEU A 523 -6.12 -18.98 28.52
C LEU A 523 -4.76 -18.62 29.10
N ASP A 524 -4.56 -17.35 29.50
CA ASP A 524 -3.33 -16.93 30.19
C ASP A 524 -3.31 -17.43 31.63
N THR A 525 -4.49 -17.63 32.23
CA THR A 525 -4.64 -18.13 33.60
C THR A 525 -4.80 -19.64 33.69
N GLU A 526 -5.54 -20.26 32.75
CA GLU A 526 -5.83 -21.70 32.72
C GLU A 526 -5.73 -22.21 31.28
N PRO A 527 -4.57 -22.77 30.85
CA PRO A 527 -4.46 -23.39 29.54
C PRO A 527 -5.34 -24.65 29.48
N PHE A 528 -5.83 -24.99 28.29
CA PHE A 528 -6.77 -26.11 28.10
C PHE A 528 -6.29 -27.44 28.70
N LYS A 529 -4.99 -27.73 28.63
CA LYS A 529 -4.38 -28.95 29.21
C LYS A 529 -4.53 -29.04 30.74
N ASP A 530 -4.54 -27.89 31.41
CA ASP A 530 -4.66 -27.80 32.87
C ASP A 530 -6.14 -27.77 33.30
N ALA A 531 -7.04 -27.30 32.43
CA ALA A 531 -8.49 -27.29 32.66
C ALA A 531 -9.14 -28.67 32.39
N PHE A 532 -8.81 -29.31 31.26
CA PHE A 532 -9.36 -30.60 30.82
C PHE A 532 -8.28 -31.52 30.25
N GLY A 533 -8.33 -32.82 30.58
CA GLY A 533 -7.43 -33.84 30.06
C GLY A 533 -6.72 -34.66 31.16
N PRO A 534 -5.80 -35.56 30.77
CA PRO A 534 -5.12 -36.46 31.71
C PRO A 534 -4.21 -35.72 32.69
N LYS A 535 -3.69 -34.54 32.32
CA LYS A 535 -2.86 -33.67 33.17
C LYS A 535 -3.64 -32.55 33.87
N ARG A 536 -4.97 -32.70 34.04
CA ARG A 536 -5.82 -31.67 34.64
C ARG A 536 -5.36 -31.26 36.04
N LYS A 537 -5.16 -29.96 36.24
CA LYS A 537 -4.90 -29.33 37.55
C LYS A 537 -6.16 -28.75 38.18
N ARG A 538 -7.17 -28.42 37.38
CA ARG A 538 -8.46 -27.90 37.87
C ARG A 538 -9.24 -29.00 38.60
N LYS A 539 -9.37 -28.87 39.92
CA LYS A 539 -10.12 -29.80 40.77
C LYS A 539 -11.52 -29.30 41.15
N ARG A 540 -11.76 -27.98 41.15
CA ARG A 540 -13.05 -27.37 41.52
C ARG A 540 -13.52 -26.40 40.42
N PRO A 541 -14.83 -26.29 40.16
CA PRO A 541 -15.37 -25.28 39.26
C PRO A 541 -15.35 -23.90 39.92
N LYS A 542 -15.05 -22.86 39.14
CA LYS A 542 -15.26 -21.47 39.53
C LYS A 542 -16.74 -21.14 39.30
N LEU A 543 -17.57 -21.34 40.31
CA LEU A 543 -18.99 -20.99 40.28
C LEU A 543 -19.17 -19.52 40.60
N MET A 544 -20.06 -18.85 39.88
CA MET A 544 -20.45 -17.45 40.14
C MET A 544 -21.57 -17.35 41.20
N ALA A 545 -21.72 -18.37 42.03
CA ALA A 545 -22.76 -18.50 43.06
C ALA A 545 -22.05 -18.81 44.38
N SER A 546 -22.33 -18.03 45.42
CA SER A 546 -21.79 -18.23 46.77
C SER A 546 -22.53 -19.35 47.50
N ASP A 547 -23.85 -19.41 47.33
CA ASP A 547 -24.75 -20.24 48.13
C ASP A 547 -25.62 -21.16 47.25
N TYR A 548 -26.06 -22.28 47.82
CA TYR A 548 -26.90 -23.25 47.11
C TYR A 548 -28.21 -22.63 46.60
N GLU A 549 -28.86 -21.79 47.42
CA GLU A 549 -30.09 -21.10 47.03
C GLU A 549 -29.86 -20.16 45.82
N SER A 550 -28.71 -19.49 45.76
CA SER A 550 -28.36 -18.62 44.63
C SER A 550 -28.07 -19.40 43.34
N LEU A 551 -27.62 -20.65 43.45
CA LEU A 551 -27.42 -21.55 42.32
C LEU A 551 -28.75 -22.08 41.79
N VAL A 552 -29.68 -22.46 42.68
CA VAL A 552 -31.04 -22.92 42.31
C VAL A 552 -31.79 -21.82 41.56
N LYS A 553 -31.80 -20.58 42.08
CA LYS A 553 -32.44 -19.44 41.40
C LYS A 553 -31.87 -19.18 40.00
N LYS A 554 -30.57 -19.39 39.80
CA LYS A 554 -29.93 -19.27 38.46
C LYS A 554 -30.28 -20.44 37.54
N ALA A 555 -30.43 -21.63 38.09
CA ALA A 555 -30.86 -22.81 37.34
C ALA A 555 -32.30 -22.63 36.83
N ASP A 556 -33.21 -22.20 37.72
CA ASP A 556 -34.61 -21.93 37.38
C ASP A 556 -34.71 -20.86 36.28
N GLY A 557 -34.02 -19.72 36.45
CA GLY A 557 -34.03 -18.67 35.41
C GLY A 557 -33.37 -19.09 34.08
N SER A 558 -32.42 -20.04 34.11
CA SER A 558 -31.85 -20.62 32.88
C SER A 558 -32.79 -21.61 32.21
N GLN A 559 -33.58 -22.35 33.01
CA GLN A 559 -34.60 -23.26 32.52
C GLN A 559 -35.73 -22.46 31.86
N ASP A 560 -36.23 -21.41 32.52
CA ASP A 560 -37.23 -20.50 31.96
C ASP A 560 -36.75 -19.89 30.63
N ALA A 561 -35.47 -19.45 30.57
CA ALA A 561 -34.88 -18.90 29.36
C ALA A 561 -34.67 -19.96 28.26
N PHE A 562 -34.48 -21.23 28.62
CA PHE A 562 -34.40 -22.34 27.68
C PHE A 562 -35.79 -22.66 27.12
N GLU A 563 -36.80 -22.79 27.97
CA GLU A 563 -38.18 -23.06 27.58
C GLU A 563 -38.71 -21.94 26.67
N GLN A 564 -38.48 -20.68 27.00
CA GLN A 564 -38.84 -19.55 26.14
C GLN A 564 -38.17 -19.60 24.75
N LYS A 565 -36.92 -20.08 24.67
CA LYS A 565 -36.21 -20.24 23.38
C LYS A 565 -36.71 -21.46 22.61
N TYR A 566 -36.97 -22.56 23.33
CA TYR A 566 -37.44 -23.81 22.76
C TYR A 566 -38.85 -23.65 22.18
N ASP A 567 -39.74 -22.99 22.91
CA ASP A 567 -41.09 -22.67 22.46
C ASP A 567 -41.05 -21.73 21.24
N ALA A 568 -40.11 -20.78 21.21
CA ALA A 568 -39.89 -19.92 20.04
C ALA A 568 -39.37 -20.71 18.82
N SER A 569 -38.48 -21.69 19.00
CA SER A 569 -37.95 -22.51 17.90
C SER A 569 -38.93 -23.59 17.39
N MET A 570 -39.79 -24.13 18.26
CA MET A 570 -40.83 -25.10 17.87
C MET A 570 -41.83 -24.54 16.86
N SER A 571 -42.05 -23.23 16.83
CA SER A 571 -42.88 -22.59 15.80
C SER A 571 -42.26 -22.63 14.39
N VAL A 572 -40.96 -22.91 14.27
CA VAL A 572 -40.20 -22.94 12.99
C VAL A 572 -39.88 -24.37 12.55
N GLU A 573 -39.71 -25.32 13.49
CA GLU A 573 -39.33 -26.71 13.21
C GLU A 573 -40.51 -27.65 12.88
N GLY A 574 -41.75 -27.14 12.85
CA GLY A 574 -42.96 -27.92 12.54
C GLY A 574 -42.98 -28.60 11.15
N ASN A 575 -42.02 -28.29 10.26
CA ASN A 575 -41.92 -28.91 8.92
C ASN A 575 -40.98 -30.13 8.84
N GLU A 576 -40.09 -30.37 9.82
CA GLU A 576 -39.10 -31.47 9.70
C GLU A 576 -39.65 -32.85 10.10
N GLY A 577 -40.79 -32.90 10.80
CA GLY A 577 -41.41 -34.15 11.28
C GLY A 577 -41.98 -35.06 10.19
N ASP A 578 -42.36 -34.51 9.04
CA ASP A 578 -43.06 -35.23 7.97
C ASP A 578 -42.12 -35.82 6.89
N GLY A 579 -40.80 -35.63 7.03
CA GLY A 579 -39.81 -36.08 6.04
C GLY A 579 -39.85 -35.34 4.70
N LEU A 580 -40.74 -34.34 4.54
CA LEU A 580 -40.83 -33.47 3.38
C LEU A 580 -39.79 -32.35 3.49
N ARG A 581 -38.74 -32.42 2.68
CA ARG A 581 -37.75 -31.34 2.58
C ARG A 581 -38.29 -30.24 1.67
N ASP A 582 -38.15 -28.99 2.10
CA ASP A 582 -38.40 -27.83 1.27
C ASP A 582 -37.57 -27.91 -0.02
N LEU A 583 -38.18 -27.48 -1.13
CA LEU A 583 -37.52 -27.46 -2.43
C LEU A 583 -36.24 -26.61 -2.40
N VAL A 584 -35.23 -27.02 -3.15
CA VAL A 584 -33.96 -26.28 -3.23
C VAL A 584 -34.24 -24.88 -3.78
N ARG A 585 -33.85 -23.86 -3.01
CA ARG A 585 -33.92 -22.45 -3.39
C ARG A 585 -33.33 -22.24 -4.78
N HIS A 586 -34.12 -21.65 -5.67
CA HIS A 586 -33.72 -21.49 -7.06
C HIS A 586 -32.57 -20.47 -7.20
N THR A 587 -31.56 -20.79 -8.01
CA THR A 587 -30.36 -19.95 -8.27
C THR A 587 -30.67 -18.54 -8.79
N MET A 588 -31.90 -18.26 -9.21
CA MET A 588 -32.30 -16.93 -9.68
C MET A 588 -32.39 -15.90 -8.56
N PHE A 589 -32.63 -16.33 -7.31
CA PHE A 589 -32.68 -15.44 -6.14
C PHE A 589 -31.29 -14.96 -5.70
N GLU A 590 -30.23 -15.65 -6.14
CA GLU A 590 -28.83 -15.26 -5.92
C GLU A 590 -28.36 -14.20 -6.94
N LYS A 591 -29.17 -13.88 -7.94
CA LYS A 591 -28.84 -12.84 -8.92
C LYS A 591 -28.71 -11.48 -8.23
N GLY A 592 -27.61 -10.78 -8.51
CA GLY A 592 -27.25 -9.54 -7.81
C GLY A 592 -26.25 -9.74 -6.67
N GLN A 593 -26.00 -10.98 -6.25
CA GLN A 593 -25.01 -11.34 -5.21
C GLN A 593 -23.69 -11.88 -5.79
N SER A 594 -23.59 -12.00 -7.12
CA SER A 594 -22.42 -12.61 -7.77
C SER A 594 -21.13 -11.82 -7.51
N LYS A 595 -20.01 -12.53 -7.29
CA LYS A 595 -18.67 -11.93 -7.07
C LYS A 595 -18.29 -10.91 -8.15
N ARG A 596 -18.69 -11.14 -9.40
CA ARG A 596 -18.50 -10.19 -10.50
C ARG A 596 -19.15 -8.82 -10.20
N ILE A 597 -20.41 -8.80 -9.80
CA ILE A 597 -21.17 -7.56 -9.53
C ILE A 597 -20.57 -6.82 -8.33
N TRP A 598 -20.17 -7.57 -7.30
CA TRP A 598 -19.47 -7.02 -6.15
C TRP A 598 -18.09 -6.45 -6.50
N GLY A 599 -17.35 -7.11 -7.40
CA GLY A 599 -16.10 -6.59 -7.93
C GLY A 599 -16.28 -5.27 -8.68
N GLU A 600 -17.36 -5.14 -9.47
CA GLU A 600 -17.72 -3.88 -10.13
C GLU A 600 -18.13 -2.80 -9.12
N LEU A 601 -18.91 -3.14 -8.10
CA LEU A 601 -19.29 -2.23 -7.02
C LEU A 601 -18.05 -1.65 -6.33
N TYR A 602 -17.10 -2.49 -5.92
CA TYR A 602 -15.91 -2.00 -5.22
C TYR A 602 -15.01 -1.13 -6.11
N LYS A 603 -14.94 -1.39 -7.42
CA LYS A 603 -14.26 -0.48 -8.37
C LYS A 603 -14.93 0.89 -8.44
N VAL A 604 -16.27 0.93 -8.47
CA VAL A 604 -17.04 2.18 -8.47
C VAL A 604 -16.78 2.94 -7.17
N ILE A 605 -16.86 2.26 -6.03
CA ILE A 605 -16.58 2.86 -4.72
C ILE A 605 -15.16 3.42 -4.70
N ASP A 606 -14.17 2.65 -5.14
CA ASP A 606 -12.76 3.07 -5.14
C ASP A 606 -12.50 4.30 -6.01
N SER A 607 -13.11 4.31 -7.20
CA SER A 607 -12.97 5.42 -8.14
C SER A 607 -13.79 6.66 -7.79
N SER A 608 -14.78 6.54 -6.91
CA SER A 608 -15.69 7.63 -6.53
C SER A 608 -15.19 8.45 -5.35
N ASP A 609 -15.40 9.77 -5.44
CA ASP A 609 -15.21 10.73 -4.35
C ASP A 609 -16.47 10.91 -3.49
N VAL A 610 -17.63 10.78 -4.14
CA VAL A 610 -18.97 10.87 -3.53
C VAL A 610 -19.77 9.67 -4.01
N VAL A 611 -20.38 8.95 -3.06
CA VAL A 611 -21.27 7.81 -3.32
C VAL A 611 -22.71 8.24 -3.08
N VAL A 612 -23.54 8.16 -4.12
CA VAL A 612 -24.97 8.41 -4.04
C VAL A 612 -25.70 7.07 -4.01
N GLN A 613 -26.31 6.76 -2.88
CA GLN A 613 -27.12 5.56 -2.71
C GLN A 613 -28.57 5.86 -3.08
N VAL A 614 -29.03 5.28 -4.19
CA VAL A 614 -30.39 5.45 -4.69
C VAL A 614 -31.32 4.45 -4.03
N LEU A 615 -32.39 4.95 -3.41
CA LEU A 615 -33.42 4.20 -2.71
C LEU A 615 -34.77 4.34 -3.44
N ASP A 616 -35.65 3.34 -3.30
CA ASP A 616 -37.03 3.41 -3.80
C ASP A 616 -37.93 4.03 -2.72
N ALA A 617 -38.67 5.09 -3.05
CA ALA A 617 -39.53 5.82 -2.11
C ALA A 617 -40.65 4.96 -1.49
N ARG A 618 -41.04 3.86 -2.16
CA ARG A 618 -42.10 2.97 -1.68
C ARG A 618 -41.66 2.15 -0.46
N ASP A 619 -40.40 1.72 -0.46
CA ASP A 619 -39.78 0.99 0.64
C ASP A 619 -38.28 1.35 0.73
N PRO A 620 -37.96 2.51 1.34
CA PRO A 620 -36.59 2.97 1.43
C PRO A 620 -35.74 2.10 2.36
N GLN A 621 -36.33 1.48 3.39
CA GLN A 621 -35.59 0.64 4.34
C GLN A 621 -35.23 -0.71 3.73
N GLY A 622 -36.15 -1.35 3.01
CA GLY A 622 -35.88 -2.62 2.33
C GLY A 622 -34.92 -2.50 1.14
N THR A 623 -34.82 -1.31 0.52
CA THR A 623 -33.87 -1.02 -0.58
C THR A 623 -32.57 -0.36 -0.11
N ARG A 624 -32.41 -0.16 1.20
CA ARG A 624 -31.18 0.37 1.79
C ARG A 624 -30.17 -0.74 2.02
N CYS A 625 -28.90 -0.40 1.92
CA CYS A 625 -27.81 -1.31 2.20
C CYS A 625 -26.96 -0.82 3.36
N TYR A 626 -27.12 -1.47 4.51
CA TYR A 626 -26.29 -1.21 5.69
C TYR A 626 -24.86 -1.74 5.56
N HIS A 627 -24.64 -2.81 4.80
CA HIS A 627 -23.31 -3.37 4.58
C HIS A 627 -22.37 -2.37 3.89
N LEU A 628 -22.87 -1.68 2.86
CA LEU A 628 -22.14 -0.64 2.15
C LEU A 628 -21.82 0.54 3.06
N GLU A 629 -22.79 0.98 3.86
CA GLU A 629 -22.61 2.09 4.79
C GLU A 629 -21.55 1.78 5.84
N LYS A 630 -21.59 0.56 6.39
CA LYS A 630 -20.58 0.06 7.33
C LYS A 630 -19.20 0.01 6.68
N HIS A 631 -19.11 -0.54 5.47
CA HIS A 631 -17.86 -0.62 4.72
C HIS A 631 -17.26 0.78 4.46
N LEU A 632 -18.09 1.75 4.07
CA LEU A 632 -17.64 3.12 3.86
C LEU A 632 -17.16 3.78 5.16
N LYS A 633 -17.86 3.59 6.28
CA LYS A 633 -17.44 4.12 7.59
C LYS A 633 -16.13 3.51 8.08
N GLU A 634 -15.93 2.21 7.88
CA GLU A 634 -14.77 1.49 8.42
C GLU A 634 -13.51 1.65 7.54
N HIS A 635 -13.66 1.61 6.21
CA HIS A 635 -12.53 1.58 5.28
C HIS A 635 -12.34 2.86 4.46
N CYS A 636 -13.39 3.66 4.27
CA CYS A 636 -13.39 4.79 3.33
C CYS A 636 -14.00 6.07 3.92
N THR A 637 -13.51 6.51 5.09
CA THR A 637 -14.00 7.72 5.79
C THR A 637 -14.02 8.99 4.93
N HIS A 638 -13.00 9.14 4.07
CA HIS A 638 -12.81 10.28 3.18
C HIS A 638 -13.83 10.38 2.02
N LYS A 639 -14.69 9.38 1.85
CA LYS A 639 -15.74 9.35 0.83
C LYS A 639 -17.05 9.82 1.43
N HIS A 640 -17.76 10.67 0.70
CA HIS A 640 -19.03 11.21 1.18
C HIS A 640 -20.19 10.37 0.67
N MET A 641 -21.17 10.13 1.52
CA MET A 641 -22.36 9.36 1.18
C MET A 641 -23.62 10.23 1.24
N ILE A 642 -24.46 10.11 0.21
CA ILE A 642 -25.73 10.83 0.07
C ILE A 642 -26.81 9.80 -0.25
N LEU A 643 -27.97 9.90 0.39
CA LEU A 643 -29.11 9.07 0.04
C LEU A 643 -30.02 9.83 -0.95
N LEU A 644 -30.42 9.17 -2.02
CA LEU A 644 -31.34 9.71 -3.02
C LEU A 644 -32.62 8.88 -3.04
N LEU A 645 -33.70 9.45 -2.52
CA LEU A 645 -35.02 8.83 -2.52
C LEU A 645 -35.67 9.05 -3.89
N ASN A 646 -35.69 8.03 -4.73
CA ASN A 646 -36.24 8.09 -6.09
C ASN A 646 -37.65 7.49 -6.16
N LYS A 647 -38.39 7.79 -7.24
CA LYS A 647 -39.80 7.38 -7.46
C LYS A 647 -40.80 8.03 -6.50
N CYS A 648 -40.54 9.27 -6.10
CA CYS A 648 -41.46 10.04 -5.23
C CYS A 648 -42.83 10.31 -5.87
N ASP A 649 -43.00 10.06 -7.17
CA ASP A 649 -44.27 10.13 -7.88
C ASP A 649 -45.25 8.99 -7.54
N LEU A 650 -44.74 7.85 -7.07
CA LEU A 650 -45.55 6.68 -6.72
C LEU A 650 -46.12 6.74 -5.30
N VAL A 651 -45.66 7.71 -4.50
CA VAL A 651 -45.92 7.79 -3.06
C VAL A 651 -46.53 9.16 -2.73
N PRO A 652 -47.49 9.25 -1.79
CA PRO A 652 -48.01 10.54 -1.34
C PRO A 652 -46.92 11.49 -0.84
N ALA A 653 -47.14 12.80 -1.02
CA ALA A 653 -46.15 13.82 -0.66
C ALA A 653 -45.82 13.84 0.85
N TRP A 654 -46.81 13.59 1.70
CA TRP A 654 -46.62 13.53 3.16
C TRP A 654 -45.69 12.40 3.58
N ALA A 655 -45.82 11.22 2.95
CA ALA A 655 -45.01 10.05 3.25
C ALA A 655 -43.57 10.26 2.78
N THR A 656 -43.37 10.84 1.58
CA THR A 656 -42.05 11.25 1.10
C THR A 656 -41.38 12.23 2.07
N LYS A 657 -42.12 13.24 2.56
CA LYS A 657 -41.61 14.23 3.52
C LYS A 657 -41.23 13.60 4.86
N ALA A 658 -42.03 12.69 5.38
CA ALA A 658 -41.75 11.98 6.62
C ALA A 658 -40.52 11.07 6.48
N TRP A 659 -40.37 10.34 5.37
CA TRP A 659 -39.17 9.55 5.09
C TRP A 659 -37.91 10.41 4.97
N LEU A 660 -38.00 11.59 4.34
CA LEU A 660 -36.87 12.53 4.31
C LEU A 660 -36.42 12.92 5.71
N ARG A 661 -37.36 13.22 6.63
CA ARG A 661 -37.05 13.57 8.03
C ARG A 661 -36.32 12.45 8.76
N VAL A 662 -36.83 11.22 8.65
CA VAL A 662 -36.23 10.04 9.29
C VAL A 662 -34.82 9.78 8.76
N LEU A 663 -34.64 9.80 7.44
CA LEU A 663 -33.35 9.46 6.82
C LEU A 663 -32.33 10.60 6.96
N SER A 664 -32.77 11.87 6.93
CA SER A 664 -31.90 13.06 7.09
C SER A 664 -31.18 13.07 8.43
N LYS A 665 -31.72 12.41 9.46
CA LYS A 665 -31.04 12.23 10.75
C LYS A 665 -29.73 11.46 10.61
N GLN A 666 -29.63 10.55 9.63
CA GLN A 666 -28.46 9.67 9.44
C GLN A 666 -27.55 10.17 8.32
N TYR A 667 -28.10 10.52 7.16
CA TYR A 667 -27.34 10.97 6.00
C TYR A 667 -28.07 12.09 5.27
N PRO A 668 -27.36 12.99 4.57
CA PRO A 668 -28.02 13.95 3.69
C PRO A 668 -28.91 13.23 2.67
N THR A 669 -30.21 13.51 2.72
CA THR A 669 -31.22 12.84 1.88
C THR A 669 -31.92 13.80 0.95
N LEU A 670 -32.05 13.41 -0.31
CA LEU A 670 -32.71 14.21 -1.35
C LEU A 670 -33.85 13.40 -1.97
N ALA A 671 -35.01 14.03 -2.16
CA ALA A 671 -36.11 13.45 -2.92
C ALA A 671 -35.93 13.74 -4.41
N PHE A 672 -36.22 12.73 -5.23
CA PHE A 672 -35.99 12.76 -6.67
C PHE A 672 -37.10 12.05 -7.43
N HIS A 673 -37.43 12.60 -8.60
CA HIS A 673 -38.23 11.91 -9.60
C HIS A 673 -37.48 11.95 -10.93
N ALA A 674 -37.07 10.77 -11.38
CA ALA A 674 -36.30 10.59 -12.60
C ALA A 674 -37.22 10.59 -13.83
N SER A 675 -37.24 11.72 -14.53
CA SER A 675 -37.89 11.87 -15.83
C SER A 675 -37.18 12.96 -16.61
N ILE A 676 -36.94 12.74 -17.90
CA ILE A 676 -36.21 13.68 -18.76
C ILE A 676 -37.00 14.98 -18.93
N ASN A 677 -38.31 14.87 -19.12
CA ASN A 677 -39.18 16.01 -19.39
C ASN A 677 -39.69 16.68 -18.10
N LYS A 678 -40.07 15.87 -17.11
CA LYS A 678 -40.69 16.35 -15.87
C LYS A 678 -39.89 15.87 -14.66
N SER A 679 -38.64 16.33 -14.53
CA SER A 679 -37.81 15.98 -13.38
C SER A 679 -38.22 16.73 -12.11
N PHE A 680 -38.02 16.09 -10.95
CA PHE A 680 -38.07 16.75 -9.64
C PHE A 680 -36.78 16.45 -8.87
N GLY A 681 -36.25 17.43 -8.13
CA GLY A 681 -35.00 17.29 -7.36
C GLY A 681 -33.70 17.47 -8.14
N LYS A 682 -33.75 17.65 -9.47
CA LYS A 682 -32.57 17.84 -10.34
C LYS A 682 -31.66 18.98 -9.89
N GLY A 683 -32.24 20.18 -9.68
CA GLY A 683 -31.48 21.36 -9.24
C GLY A 683 -30.85 21.18 -7.86
N SER A 684 -31.56 20.53 -6.94
CA SER A 684 -31.06 20.25 -5.58
C SER A 684 -29.85 19.31 -5.61
N LEU A 685 -29.94 18.21 -6.35
CA LEU A 685 -28.83 17.27 -6.49
C LEU A 685 -27.63 17.94 -7.17
N LEU A 686 -27.85 18.70 -8.23
CA LEU A 686 -26.77 19.41 -8.93
C LEU A 686 -26.11 20.47 -8.05
N SER A 687 -26.89 21.18 -7.22
CA SER A 687 -26.37 22.14 -6.25
C SER A 687 -25.43 21.46 -5.25
N VAL A 688 -25.85 20.33 -4.67
CA VAL A 688 -25.03 19.58 -3.72
C VAL A 688 -23.75 19.05 -4.38
N LEU A 689 -23.84 18.49 -5.60
CA LEU A 689 -22.66 18.01 -6.32
C LEU A 689 -21.67 19.14 -6.65
N ARG A 690 -22.17 20.33 -7.00
CA ARG A 690 -21.33 21.52 -7.20
C ARG A 690 -20.65 21.98 -5.92
N GLN A 691 -21.32 21.89 -4.76
CA GLN A 691 -20.70 22.20 -3.47
C GLN A 691 -19.53 21.23 -3.20
N PHE A 692 -19.70 19.93 -3.44
CA PHE A 692 -18.61 18.96 -3.33
C PHE A 692 -17.47 19.23 -4.33
N ALA A 693 -17.78 19.64 -5.55
CA ALA A 693 -16.78 20.02 -6.55
C ALA A 693 -15.97 21.27 -6.11
N ARG A 694 -16.61 22.21 -5.41
CA ARG A 694 -15.93 23.39 -4.83
C ARG A 694 -15.07 23.03 -3.62
N LEU A 695 -15.57 22.13 -2.76
CA LEU A 695 -14.85 21.68 -1.56
C LEU A 695 -13.57 20.89 -1.91
N LYS A 696 -13.62 20.06 -2.96
CA LYS A 696 -12.48 19.29 -3.49
C LYS A 696 -11.79 20.02 -4.65
N SER A 697 -11.40 21.27 -4.43
CA SER A 697 -10.73 22.10 -5.44
C SER A 697 -9.30 21.65 -5.78
N ASP A 698 -8.71 20.83 -4.91
CA ASP A 698 -7.38 20.22 -5.06
C ASP A 698 -7.34 19.19 -6.20
N LYS A 699 -8.49 18.60 -6.56
CA LYS A 699 -8.61 17.71 -7.71
C LYS A 699 -9.08 18.45 -8.96
N GLN A 700 -8.62 18.01 -10.12
CA GLN A 700 -9.08 18.55 -11.41
C GLN A 700 -10.58 18.29 -11.62
N ALA A 701 -11.03 17.07 -11.31
CA ALA A 701 -12.42 16.65 -11.40
C ALA A 701 -12.81 15.71 -10.25
N ILE A 702 -14.10 15.69 -9.92
CA ILE A 702 -14.71 14.78 -8.95
C ILE A 702 -15.49 13.67 -9.65
N SER A 703 -15.46 12.48 -9.06
CA SER A 703 -16.22 11.32 -9.53
C SER A 703 -17.35 10.98 -8.56
N VAL A 704 -18.57 10.81 -9.08
CA VAL A 704 -19.78 10.54 -8.31
C VAL A 704 -20.33 9.17 -8.69
N GLY A 705 -20.31 8.21 -7.76
CA GLY A 705 -20.79 6.85 -8.00
C GLY A 705 -22.25 6.67 -7.58
N PHE A 706 -23.10 6.14 -8.47
CA PHE A 706 -24.49 5.78 -8.15
C PHE A 706 -24.59 4.31 -7.80
N VAL A 707 -24.98 4.00 -6.56
CA VAL A 707 -25.10 2.64 -6.02
C VAL A 707 -26.53 2.40 -5.51
N GLY A 708 -26.98 1.15 -5.51
CA GLY A 708 -28.30 0.78 -4.98
C GLY A 708 -28.87 -0.49 -5.62
N TYR A 709 -30.03 -0.92 -5.10
CA TYR A 709 -30.72 -2.14 -5.56
C TYR A 709 -31.03 -2.11 -7.08
N PRO A 710 -31.23 -3.26 -7.72
CA PRO A 710 -31.80 -3.32 -9.06
C PRO A 710 -33.12 -2.54 -9.15
N ASN A 711 -33.45 -1.96 -10.31
CA ASN A 711 -34.72 -1.27 -10.57
C ASN A 711 -35.09 -0.06 -9.70
N VAL A 712 -34.20 0.43 -8.83
CA VAL A 712 -34.42 1.70 -8.09
C VAL A 712 -34.34 2.95 -8.98
N GLY A 713 -33.78 2.83 -10.19
CA GLY A 713 -33.72 3.91 -11.18
C GLY A 713 -32.38 4.67 -11.28
N LYS A 714 -31.25 4.04 -10.92
CA LYS A 714 -29.89 4.65 -11.00
C LYS A 714 -29.58 5.27 -12.38
N SER A 715 -29.66 4.47 -13.44
CA SER A 715 -29.43 4.91 -14.82
C SER A 715 -30.44 5.97 -15.28
N SER A 716 -31.69 5.93 -14.79
CA SER A 716 -32.71 6.94 -15.06
C SER A 716 -32.38 8.29 -14.41
N VAL A 717 -31.84 8.29 -13.19
CA VAL A 717 -31.36 9.50 -12.52
C VAL A 717 -30.24 10.15 -13.34
N ILE A 718 -29.28 9.35 -13.83
CA ILE A 718 -28.18 9.85 -14.66
C ILE A 718 -28.69 10.46 -15.97
N ASN A 719 -29.60 9.78 -16.67
CA ASN A 719 -30.23 10.33 -17.88
C ASN A 719 -30.98 11.64 -17.62
N THR A 720 -31.63 11.76 -16.46
CA THR A 720 -32.32 12.97 -16.03
C THR A 720 -31.36 14.12 -15.75
N LEU A 721 -30.22 13.83 -15.11
CA LEU A 721 -29.16 14.81 -14.88
C LEU A 721 -28.56 15.31 -16.21
N ARG A 722 -28.34 14.41 -17.17
CA ARG A 722 -27.84 14.74 -18.52
C ARG A 722 -28.91 15.31 -19.45
N THR A 723 -30.19 15.23 -19.09
CA THR A 723 -31.32 15.60 -19.97
C THR A 723 -31.31 14.84 -21.31
N LYS A 724 -30.67 13.66 -21.35
CA LYS A 724 -30.49 12.85 -22.55
C LYS A 724 -30.44 11.37 -22.16
N ASN A 725 -30.91 10.50 -23.04
CA ASN A 725 -30.76 9.05 -22.91
C ASN A 725 -29.30 8.64 -23.19
N VAL A 726 -28.47 8.58 -22.15
CA VAL A 726 -27.07 8.13 -22.22
C VAL A 726 -26.97 6.67 -21.81
N CYS A 727 -27.55 6.32 -20.66
CA CYS A 727 -27.64 4.95 -20.17
C CYS A 727 -28.85 4.23 -20.75
N LYS A 728 -28.71 2.93 -21.02
CA LYS A 728 -29.84 2.05 -21.34
C LYS A 728 -30.71 1.85 -20.09
N VAL A 729 -32.01 1.96 -20.24
CA VAL A 729 -32.99 1.82 -19.15
C VAL A 729 -34.10 0.89 -19.60
N ALA A 730 -34.44 -0.08 -18.77
CA ALA A 730 -35.58 -0.98 -18.95
C ALA A 730 -36.23 -1.26 -17.59
N PRO A 731 -37.54 -1.60 -17.53
CA PRO A 731 -38.22 -2.02 -16.29
C PRO A 731 -37.84 -3.44 -15.86
N ILE A 732 -36.75 -3.99 -16.40
CA ILE A 732 -36.29 -5.36 -16.18
C ILE A 732 -34.97 -5.28 -15.40
N PRO A 733 -34.79 -6.08 -14.34
CA PRO A 733 -33.54 -6.08 -13.61
C PRO A 733 -32.37 -6.62 -14.44
N GLY A 734 -31.18 -6.06 -14.17
CA GLY A 734 -29.93 -6.47 -14.81
C GLY A 734 -29.69 -5.92 -16.21
N GLU A 735 -30.30 -4.77 -16.54
CA GLU A 735 -30.00 -4.03 -17.78
C GLU A 735 -28.56 -3.51 -17.76
N THR A 736 -28.18 -2.78 -16.71
CA THR A 736 -26.80 -2.34 -16.47
C THR A 736 -25.98 -3.50 -15.89
N LYS A 737 -24.99 -3.99 -16.66
CA LYS A 737 -24.13 -5.13 -16.29
C LYS A 737 -22.71 -4.76 -15.91
N VAL A 738 -22.22 -3.61 -16.39
CA VAL A 738 -20.84 -3.13 -16.25
C VAL A 738 -20.93 -1.66 -15.89
N TRP A 739 -20.01 -1.19 -15.06
CA TRP A 739 -19.90 0.23 -14.75
C TRP A 739 -19.49 1.07 -15.97
N GLN A 740 -19.91 2.33 -16.01
CA GLN A 740 -19.62 3.25 -17.11
C GLN A 740 -19.42 4.66 -16.59
N TYR A 741 -18.45 5.37 -17.17
CA TYR A 741 -18.19 6.78 -16.91
C TYR A 741 -19.02 7.67 -17.82
N ILE A 742 -19.66 8.67 -17.22
CA ILE A 742 -20.52 9.63 -17.92
C ILE A 742 -20.13 11.02 -17.47
N THR A 743 -19.76 11.86 -18.43
CA THR A 743 -19.37 13.24 -18.17
C THR A 743 -20.63 14.07 -17.92
N LEU A 744 -20.72 14.80 -16.80
CA LEU A 744 -21.82 15.75 -16.54
C LEU A 744 -21.37 17.18 -16.88
N THR A 745 -20.23 17.58 -16.32
CA THR A 745 -19.51 18.83 -16.61
C THR A 745 -18.02 18.52 -16.71
N LYS A 746 -17.19 19.48 -17.13
CA LYS A 746 -15.72 19.29 -17.20
C LYS A 746 -15.09 18.86 -15.87
N ARG A 747 -15.72 19.21 -14.73
CA ARG A 747 -15.22 18.88 -13.38
C ARG A 747 -16.00 17.76 -12.67
N ILE A 748 -17.11 17.26 -13.22
CA ILE A 748 -17.95 16.26 -12.55
C ILE A 748 -18.20 15.08 -13.49
N PHE A 749 -17.70 13.92 -13.09
CA PHE A 749 -17.96 12.63 -13.70
C PHE A 749 -18.96 11.83 -12.88
N LEU A 750 -19.91 11.18 -13.56
CA LEU A 750 -20.89 10.28 -12.97
C LEU A 750 -20.51 8.85 -13.33
N ILE A 751 -20.69 7.93 -12.39
CA ILE A 751 -20.41 6.51 -12.59
C ILE A 751 -21.71 5.75 -12.34
N ASP A 752 -22.18 5.03 -13.35
CA ASP A 752 -23.33 4.11 -13.22
C ASP A 752 -22.83 2.74 -12.77
N CYS A 753 -23.49 2.13 -11.78
CA CYS A 753 -23.13 0.82 -11.24
C CYS A 753 -24.24 -0.20 -11.52
N PRO A 754 -23.91 -1.49 -11.79
CA PRO A 754 -24.92 -2.55 -11.75
C PRO A 754 -25.65 -2.59 -10.39
N GLY A 755 -26.89 -3.06 -10.38
CA GLY A 755 -27.66 -3.22 -9.15
C GLY A 755 -27.10 -4.35 -8.28
N VAL A 756 -26.92 -4.07 -6.99
CA VAL A 756 -26.32 -5.00 -6.03
C VAL A 756 -27.36 -5.40 -5.00
N VAL A 757 -27.37 -6.68 -4.65
CA VAL A 757 -28.27 -7.25 -3.64
C VAL A 757 -27.42 -7.87 -2.54
N TYR A 758 -27.82 -7.63 -1.30
CA TYR A 758 -27.09 -8.04 -0.13
C TYR A 758 -27.74 -9.30 0.45
N GLN A 759 -26.92 -10.16 1.05
CA GLN A 759 -27.41 -11.36 1.74
C GLN A 759 -28.00 -10.95 3.08
N ASN A 760 -29.21 -10.41 3.03
CA ASN A 760 -30.06 -10.28 4.20
C ASN A 760 -30.91 -11.56 4.32
N SER A 761 -31.44 -11.84 5.52
CA SER A 761 -32.42 -12.92 5.76
C SER A 761 -33.80 -12.58 5.16
N ASP A 762 -33.82 -12.08 3.92
CA ASP A 762 -35.03 -11.69 3.21
C ASP A 762 -35.71 -12.94 2.63
N SER A 763 -37.04 -12.97 2.72
CA SER A 763 -37.87 -13.99 2.10
C SER A 763 -37.75 -13.94 0.57
N GLU A 764 -38.03 -15.06 -0.11
CA GLU A 764 -38.03 -15.10 -1.58
C GLU A 764 -39.03 -14.10 -2.17
N THR A 765 -40.20 -14.01 -1.56
CA THR A 765 -41.25 -13.06 -1.91
C THR A 765 -40.77 -11.61 -1.83
N ASP A 766 -40.01 -11.24 -0.80
CA ASP A 766 -39.45 -9.88 -0.70
C ASP A 766 -38.46 -9.55 -1.82
N ILE A 767 -37.63 -10.51 -2.21
CA ILE A 767 -36.67 -10.33 -3.30
C ILE A 767 -37.41 -10.12 -4.64
N VAL A 768 -38.51 -10.84 -4.88
CA VAL A 768 -39.37 -10.67 -6.06
C VAL A 768 -40.04 -9.29 -6.05
N LEU A 769 -40.62 -8.89 -4.92
CA LEU A 769 -41.36 -7.64 -4.78
C LEU A 769 -40.46 -6.40 -4.84
N LYS A 770 -39.21 -6.49 -4.38
CA LYS A 770 -38.18 -5.47 -4.56
C LYS A 770 -37.70 -5.34 -6.01
N GLY A 771 -38.07 -6.28 -6.88
CA GLY A 771 -37.79 -6.22 -8.32
C GLY A 771 -36.38 -6.66 -8.71
N VAL A 772 -35.76 -7.55 -7.93
CA VAL A 772 -34.44 -8.13 -8.22
C VAL A 772 -34.50 -9.20 -9.31
N VAL A 773 -35.53 -10.04 -9.24
CA VAL A 773 -35.70 -11.20 -10.12
C VAL A 773 -36.56 -10.85 -11.33
N ARG A 774 -36.27 -11.49 -12.46
CA ARG A 774 -37.12 -11.40 -13.66
C ARG A 774 -38.34 -12.29 -13.48
N VAL A 775 -39.50 -11.66 -13.37
CA VAL A 775 -40.82 -12.30 -13.16
C VAL A 775 -41.15 -13.32 -14.26
N THR A 776 -40.65 -13.13 -15.48
CA THR A 776 -40.84 -14.07 -16.60
C THR A 776 -40.33 -15.48 -16.30
N ASN A 777 -39.22 -15.57 -15.57
CA ASN A 777 -38.50 -16.82 -15.29
C ASN A 777 -38.94 -17.50 -13.98
N LEU A 778 -39.90 -16.89 -13.27
CA LEU A 778 -40.45 -17.41 -12.03
C LEU A 778 -41.36 -18.62 -12.38
N PRO A 779 -41.07 -19.83 -11.85
CA PRO A 779 -41.93 -21.00 -12.06
C PRO A 779 -43.26 -20.80 -11.33
N ASP A 780 -43.22 -20.56 -10.02
CA ASP A 780 -44.39 -20.50 -9.15
C ASP A 780 -44.73 -19.04 -8.77
N ALA A 781 -45.19 -18.27 -9.77
CA ALA A 781 -45.50 -16.85 -9.57
C ALA A 781 -46.70 -16.60 -8.64
N SER A 782 -47.61 -17.58 -8.50
CA SER A 782 -48.84 -17.48 -7.70
C SER A 782 -48.58 -17.37 -6.20
N GLU A 783 -47.53 -18.00 -5.68
CA GLU A 783 -47.21 -18.03 -4.24
C GLU A 783 -46.89 -16.64 -3.66
N HIS A 784 -46.40 -15.74 -4.51
CA HIS A 784 -46.02 -14.39 -4.08
C HIS A 784 -47.19 -13.40 -4.05
N ILE A 785 -48.37 -13.78 -4.55
CA ILE A 785 -49.52 -12.88 -4.68
C ILE A 785 -50.17 -12.58 -3.34
N GLY A 786 -50.21 -13.54 -2.40
CA GLY A 786 -50.80 -13.32 -1.08
C GLY A 786 -50.17 -12.14 -0.33
N GLU A 787 -48.84 -12.03 -0.40
CA GLU A 787 -48.14 -10.90 0.23
C GLU A 787 -48.38 -9.57 -0.49
N VAL A 788 -48.62 -9.57 -1.80
CA VAL A 788 -49.05 -8.37 -2.54
C VAL A 788 -50.42 -7.91 -2.06
N LEU A 789 -51.37 -8.84 -1.96
CA LEU A 789 -52.74 -8.55 -1.52
C LEU A 789 -52.77 -8.05 -0.07
N LYS A 790 -51.87 -8.54 0.78
CA LYS A 790 -51.69 -8.07 2.16
C LYS A 790 -51.12 -6.66 2.26
N ARG A 791 -50.20 -6.30 1.36
CA ARG A 791 -49.52 -4.99 1.34
C ARG A 791 -50.35 -3.87 0.73
N VAL A 792 -51.27 -4.18 -0.18
CA VAL A 792 -52.08 -3.20 -0.90
C VAL A 792 -53.46 -3.09 -0.29
N LYS A 793 -53.99 -1.87 -0.17
CA LYS A 793 -55.40 -1.68 0.21
C LYS A 793 -56.33 -2.27 -0.85
N LYS A 794 -57.33 -3.05 -0.42
CA LYS A 794 -58.31 -3.70 -1.32
C LYS A 794 -58.94 -2.73 -2.32
N GLU A 795 -59.25 -1.51 -1.91
CA GLU A 795 -59.83 -0.46 -2.77
C GLU A 795 -58.99 -0.14 -4.02
N HIS A 796 -57.66 -0.10 -3.88
CA HIS A 796 -56.77 0.21 -5.01
C HIS A 796 -56.73 -0.93 -6.02
N LEU A 797 -56.80 -2.18 -5.57
CA LEU A 797 -56.85 -3.36 -6.43
C LEU A 797 -58.20 -3.48 -7.13
N LYS A 798 -59.31 -3.23 -6.43
CA LYS A 798 -60.66 -3.17 -7.05
C LYS A 798 -60.70 -2.12 -8.17
N ARG A 799 -60.14 -0.93 -7.93
CA ARG A 799 -60.07 0.14 -8.93
C ARG A 799 -59.17 -0.23 -10.12
N ALA A 800 -58.01 -0.84 -9.86
CA ALA A 800 -57.03 -1.18 -10.89
C ALA A 800 -57.50 -2.31 -11.82
N TYR A 801 -58.13 -3.34 -11.25
CA TYR A 801 -58.52 -4.56 -11.98
C TYR A 801 -60.02 -4.68 -12.25
N LYS A 802 -60.85 -3.78 -11.71
CA LYS A 802 -62.32 -3.79 -11.82
C LYS A 802 -62.95 -5.09 -11.30
N ILE A 803 -62.38 -5.62 -10.22
CA ILE A 803 -62.85 -6.82 -9.52
C ILE A 803 -63.77 -6.39 -8.36
N THR A 804 -64.82 -7.15 -8.08
CA THR A 804 -65.80 -6.85 -7.04
C THR A 804 -65.23 -7.08 -5.64
N ASP A 805 -64.98 -8.34 -5.29
CA ASP A 805 -64.44 -8.81 -4.01
C ASP A 805 -63.87 -10.21 -4.22
N TRP A 806 -62.88 -10.57 -3.39
CA TRP A 806 -62.25 -11.89 -3.39
C TRP A 806 -62.02 -12.33 -1.94
N GLU A 807 -62.12 -13.63 -1.71
CA GLU A 807 -61.86 -14.26 -0.41
C GLU A 807 -60.41 -14.76 -0.34
N ASP A 808 -60.00 -15.54 -1.35
CA ASP A 808 -58.68 -16.15 -1.44
C ASP A 808 -57.81 -15.52 -2.55
N ASP A 809 -56.50 -15.69 -2.42
CA ASP A 809 -55.50 -15.29 -3.43
C ASP A 809 -55.76 -15.96 -4.78
N ASN A 810 -56.17 -17.23 -4.75
CA ASN A 810 -56.52 -18.01 -5.95
C ASN A 810 -57.82 -17.51 -6.58
N ASP A 811 -58.82 -17.16 -5.78
CA ASP A 811 -60.08 -16.60 -6.28
C ASP A 811 -59.84 -15.26 -7.00
N PHE A 812 -59.00 -14.40 -6.41
CA PHE A 812 -58.57 -13.16 -7.06
C PHE A 812 -57.95 -13.40 -8.44
N LEU A 813 -57.05 -14.38 -8.55
CA LEU A 813 -56.39 -14.72 -9.82
C LEU A 813 -57.38 -15.32 -10.84
N VAL A 814 -58.30 -16.19 -10.40
CA VAL A 814 -59.33 -16.78 -11.28
C VAL A 814 -60.24 -15.70 -11.85
N GLN A 815 -60.71 -14.77 -11.02
CA GLN A 815 -61.54 -13.66 -11.48
C GLN A 815 -60.77 -12.76 -12.45
N LEU A 816 -59.49 -12.49 -12.17
CA LEU A 816 -58.63 -11.71 -13.05
C LEU A 816 -58.42 -12.40 -14.41
N CYS A 817 -58.21 -13.73 -14.44
CA CYS A 817 -58.08 -14.50 -15.68
C CYS A 817 -59.35 -14.42 -16.54
N LYS A 818 -60.53 -14.53 -15.92
CA LYS A 818 -61.83 -14.44 -16.61
C LYS A 818 -62.03 -13.06 -17.22
N LEU A 819 -61.70 -11.99 -16.50
CA LEU A 819 -61.82 -10.62 -16.99
C LEU A 819 -60.82 -10.28 -18.10
N THR A 820 -59.61 -10.83 -18.03
CA THR A 820 -58.53 -10.53 -18.99
C THR A 820 -58.44 -11.50 -20.16
N GLY A 821 -59.27 -12.56 -20.17
CA GLY A 821 -59.29 -13.59 -21.21
C GLY A 821 -58.03 -14.46 -21.22
N LYS A 822 -57.30 -14.55 -20.10
CA LYS A 822 -56.09 -15.38 -19.95
C LYS A 822 -56.48 -16.80 -19.55
N LEU A 823 -57.00 -17.54 -20.52
CA LEU A 823 -57.43 -18.92 -20.36
C LEU A 823 -56.54 -19.85 -21.20
N LEU A 824 -56.26 -21.03 -20.66
CA LEU A 824 -55.60 -22.13 -21.36
C LEU A 824 -56.57 -22.81 -22.33
N LYS A 825 -56.02 -23.68 -23.19
CA LYS A 825 -56.85 -24.54 -24.05
C LYS A 825 -57.78 -25.38 -23.17
N GLY A 826 -59.08 -25.32 -23.41
CA GLY A 826 -60.09 -25.97 -22.58
C GLY A 826 -60.81 -25.04 -21.60
N GLY A 827 -60.46 -23.73 -21.56
CA GLY A 827 -61.17 -22.74 -20.75
C GLY A 827 -60.72 -22.66 -19.29
N GLU A 828 -59.65 -23.37 -18.92
CA GLU A 828 -59.05 -23.31 -17.59
C GLU A 828 -58.30 -21.97 -17.38
N PRO A 829 -58.45 -21.30 -16.22
CA PRO A 829 -57.77 -20.03 -15.95
C PRO A 829 -56.26 -20.20 -15.77
N ASP A 830 -55.46 -19.36 -16.44
CA ASP A 830 -53.99 -19.38 -16.34
C ASP A 830 -53.50 -18.54 -15.15
N LEU A 831 -53.46 -19.16 -13.97
CA LEU A 831 -53.08 -18.49 -12.72
C LEU A 831 -51.64 -17.96 -12.76
N MET A 832 -50.72 -18.67 -13.42
CA MET A 832 -49.31 -18.28 -13.48
C MET A 832 -49.11 -17.01 -14.28
N ASN A 833 -49.70 -16.91 -15.48
CA ASN A 833 -49.55 -15.73 -16.32
C ASN A 833 -50.31 -14.53 -15.74
N ALA A 834 -51.45 -14.74 -15.10
CA ALA A 834 -52.13 -13.69 -14.35
C ALA A 834 -51.29 -13.18 -13.17
N ALA A 835 -50.67 -14.09 -12.39
CA ALA A 835 -49.76 -13.71 -11.32
C ALA A 835 -48.54 -12.93 -11.84
N LYS A 836 -47.91 -13.37 -12.94
CA LYS A 836 -46.81 -12.64 -13.59
C LYS A 836 -47.23 -11.24 -14.04
N MET A 837 -48.44 -11.09 -14.56
CA MET A 837 -48.99 -9.79 -14.95
C MET A 837 -49.17 -8.86 -13.74
N VAL A 838 -49.70 -9.37 -12.62
CA VAL A 838 -49.84 -8.60 -11.37
C VAL A 838 -48.47 -8.19 -10.80
N LEU A 839 -47.50 -9.10 -10.78
CA LEU A 839 -46.14 -8.79 -10.33
C LEU A 839 -45.44 -7.75 -11.22
N HIS A 840 -45.68 -7.77 -12.53
CA HIS A 840 -45.19 -6.71 -13.42
C HIS A 840 -45.87 -5.36 -13.15
N ASP A 841 -47.18 -5.35 -12.93
CA ASP A 841 -47.95 -4.14 -12.58
C ASP A 841 -47.48 -3.55 -11.24
N TRP A 842 -47.14 -4.41 -10.27
CA TRP A 842 -46.51 -4.04 -9.00
C TRP A 842 -45.13 -3.38 -9.20
N GLN A 843 -44.24 -4.01 -9.97
CA GLN A 843 -42.89 -3.49 -10.20
C GLN A 843 -42.92 -2.15 -10.97
N ARG A 844 -43.88 -1.98 -11.88
CA ARG A 844 -44.10 -0.74 -12.66
C ARG A 844 -44.77 0.37 -11.86
N GLY A 845 -45.34 0.07 -10.69
CA GLY A 845 -46.04 1.05 -9.85
C GLY A 845 -47.45 1.40 -10.35
N LYS A 846 -48.07 0.54 -11.17
CA LYS A 846 -49.48 0.69 -11.54
C LYS A 846 -50.40 0.42 -10.36
N ILE A 847 -49.98 -0.50 -9.49
CA ILE A 847 -50.60 -0.74 -8.18
C ILE A 847 -49.92 0.20 -7.18
N PRO A 848 -50.65 1.16 -6.58
CA PRO A 848 -50.07 2.06 -5.60
C PRO A 848 -49.80 1.33 -4.28
N PHE A 849 -48.57 1.43 -3.81
CA PHE A 849 -48.12 0.85 -2.55
C PHE A 849 -47.00 1.70 -1.96
N PHE A 850 -47.00 1.85 -0.63
CA PHE A 850 -45.89 2.41 0.12
C PHE A 850 -45.90 1.88 1.56
N VAL A 851 -44.70 1.75 2.13
CA VAL A 851 -44.50 1.44 3.55
C VAL A 851 -44.61 2.74 4.36
N PRO A 852 -45.48 2.80 5.38
CA PRO A 852 -45.57 3.99 6.22
C PRO A 852 -44.27 4.20 6.99
N PRO A 853 -43.78 5.44 7.11
CA PRO A 853 -42.61 5.74 7.92
C PRO A 853 -42.89 5.45 9.41
N PRO A 854 -41.86 5.15 10.21
CA PRO A 854 -42.01 5.04 11.65
C PRO A 854 -42.64 6.32 12.22
N LYS A 855 -43.69 6.18 13.03
CA LYS A 855 -44.27 7.32 13.75
C LYS A 855 -43.24 7.80 14.76
N GLU A 856 -42.75 9.03 14.61
CA GLU A 856 -41.95 9.65 15.67
C GLU A 856 -42.91 9.99 16.82
N GLU A 857 -42.62 9.55 18.04
CA GLU A 857 -43.28 10.06 19.25
C GLU A 857 -42.81 11.50 19.50
N ASP A 858 -43.18 12.41 18.63
CA ASP A 858 -43.01 13.83 18.87
C ASP A 858 -44.11 14.26 19.84
N GLY A 859 -43.75 14.37 21.12
CA GLY A 859 -44.54 15.12 22.09
C GLY A 859 -44.79 16.53 21.55
N SER A 860 -46.06 16.95 21.59
CA SER A 860 -46.62 18.25 21.16
C SER A 860 -46.77 18.47 19.65
N LEU A 861 -47.89 17.98 19.10
CA LEU A 861 -49.02 18.78 18.60
C LEU A 861 -50.00 17.81 17.92
N LYS A 862 -51.09 17.49 18.61
CA LYS A 862 -52.27 16.90 17.99
C LYS A 862 -52.96 18.01 17.21
N ASP A 863 -52.87 17.95 15.88
CA ASP A 863 -53.82 18.54 14.97
C ASP A 863 -53.84 17.66 13.70
N GLU A 864 -54.50 16.51 13.81
CA GLU A 864 -55.16 15.90 12.65
C GLU A 864 -56.49 16.66 12.50
N PRO A 865 -56.76 17.34 11.37
CA PRO A 865 -58.13 17.76 11.08
C PRO A 865 -58.92 16.50 10.71
N ASN A 866 -59.87 16.13 11.57
CA ASN A 866 -60.96 15.21 11.22
C ASN A 866 -61.58 15.63 9.87
N GLU A 867 -61.58 14.72 8.90
CA GLU A 867 -62.51 14.79 7.77
C GLU A 867 -63.93 14.48 8.29
N PRO A 868 -64.94 15.31 8.01
CA PRO A 868 -66.32 14.85 7.95
C PRO A 868 -66.65 14.38 6.52
N ASP A 869 -67.36 13.26 6.47
CA ASP A 869 -67.85 12.61 5.26
C ASP A 869 -68.79 13.48 4.39
N VAL A 870 -68.80 13.12 3.10
CA VAL A 870 -69.87 13.23 2.09
C VAL A 870 -69.84 14.41 1.10
N GLU A 871 -69.69 13.98 -0.17
CA GLU A 871 -70.30 14.45 -1.43
C GLU A 871 -69.46 15.10 -2.54
N LYS A 872 -69.86 14.70 -3.76
CA LYS A 872 -69.18 14.77 -5.06
C LYS A 872 -68.96 16.21 -5.52
N ASP A 873 -67.84 16.47 -6.19
CA ASP A 873 -67.87 16.80 -7.63
C ASP A 873 -66.49 16.81 -8.30
N ASN A 874 -66.51 16.34 -9.54
CA ASN A 874 -65.37 16.24 -10.44
C ASN A 874 -64.90 17.63 -10.89
N ALA A 875 -63.60 17.94 -10.73
CA ALA A 875 -62.73 18.69 -11.66
C ALA A 875 -61.59 19.47 -10.98
N VAL A 876 -60.63 18.83 -10.28
CA VAL A 876 -59.38 19.54 -9.89
C VAL A 876 -58.17 18.60 -9.82
N ASP A 877 -57.66 18.15 -10.97
CA ASP A 877 -56.46 17.27 -11.04
C ASP A 877 -55.15 18.01 -11.43
N LYS A 878 -55.19 19.36 -11.51
CA LYS A 878 -54.00 20.18 -11.80
C LYS A 878 -53.43 20.93 -10.59
N ASP A 879 -54.26 21.23 -9.58
CA ASP A 879 -53.84 22.07 -8.46
C ASP A 879 -53.12 21.31 -7.34
N GLN A 880 -53.45 20.04 -7.07
CA GLN A 880 -52.76 19.26 -6.02
C GLN A 880 -51.28 19.02 -6.34
N ALA A 881 -50.94 18.76 -7.61
CA ALA A 881 -49.55 18.64 -8.05
C ALA A 881 -48.80 19.98 -8.00
N SER A 882 -49.50 21.11 -8.11
CA SER A 882 -48.90 22.46 -7.99
C SER A 882 -48.71 22.88 -6.53
N ALA A 883 -49.66 22.51 -5.66
CA ALA A 883 -49.62 22.73 -4.22
C ALA A 883 -48.52 21.88 -3.55
N ALA A 884 -48.36 20.62 -3.96
CA ALA A 884 -47.24 19.77 -3.56
C ALA A 884 -45.89 20.37 -3.99
N ARG A 885 -45.80 20.90 -5.22
CA ARG A 885 -44.60 21.59 -5.73
C ARG A 885 -44.25 22.84 -4.90
N ARG A 886 -45.26 23.62 -4.51
CA ARG A 886 -45.08 24.86 -3.71
C ARG A 886 -44.71 24.56 -2.25
N ALA A 887 -45.33 23.55 -1.65
CA ALA A 887 -45.02 23.10 -0.28
C ALA A 887 -43.60 22.52 -0.17
N ILE A 888 -43.13 21.80 -1.20
CA ILE A 888 -41.78 21.25 -1.22
C ILE A 888 -40.72 22.32 -1.54
N ALA A 889 -41.03 23.30 -2.40
CA ALA A 889 -40.16 24.46 -2.64
C ALA A 889 -39.94 25.28 -1.35
N ASN A 890 -40.97 25.45 -0.54
CA ASN A 890 -40.87 26.13 0.77
C ASN A 890 -39.97 25.35 1.76
N VAL A 891 -39.93 24.02 1.69
CA VAL A 891 -39.02 23.19 2.51
C VAL A 891 -37.56 23.36 2.07
N ILE A 892 -37.29 23.40 0.75
CA ILE A 892 -35.95 23.67 0.21
C ILE A 892 -35.46 25.07 0.65
N SER A 893 -36.35 26.06 0.65
CA SER A 893 -36.05 27.41 1.13
C SER A 893 -35.78 27.45 2.65
N SER A 894 -36.51 26.65 3.44
CA SER A 894 -36.26 26.52 4.89
C SER A 894 -34.93 25.82 5.23
N GLN A 895 -34.44 24.94 4.36
CA GLN A 895 -33.12 24.29 4.50
C GLN A 895 -31.95 25.20 4.11
N GLN A 896 -32.21 26.26 3.32
CA GLN A 896 -31.24 27.29 2.96
C GLN A 896 -31.09 28.39 4.02
N ALA A 897 -32.00 28.46 5.01
CA ALA A 897 -32.04 29.52 6.03
C ALA A 897 -31.11 29.29 7.24
N LYS A 898 -30.10 28.41 7.15
CA LYS A 898 -28.95 28.41 8.07
C LYS A 898 -27.79 29.06 7.33
N ASP A 899 -27.58 30.34 7.61
CA ASP A 899 -26.60 31.21 6.96
C ASP A 899 -25.20 30.58 6.87
N VAL A 900 -24.80 30.28 5.64
CA VAL A 900 -23.40 30.29 5.19
C VAL A 900 -23.35 31.36 4.11
N PRO A 901 -22.45 32.37 4.19
CA PRO A 901 -22.44 33.46 3.23
C PRO A 901 -22.10 32.91 1.84
N VAL A 902 -23.13 32.74 1.00
CA VAL A 902 -22.97 32.40 -0.42
C VAL A 902 -22.70 33.70 -1.16
N GLN A 903 -21.43 33.95 -1.48
CA GLN A 903 -21.06 34.91 -2.52
C GLN A 903 -21.77 34.50 -3.82
N LYS A 904 -22.51 35.45 -4.41
CA LYS A 904 -23.19 35.30 -5.69
C LYS A 904 -22.19 35.08 -6.83
N ASP A 905 -22.52 34.08 -7.64
CA ASP A 905 -22.29 33.97 -9.09
C ASP A 905 -20.87 34.16 -9.64
N LEU A 906 -20.24 33.02 -9.94
CA LEU A 906 -19.25 32.87 -10.99
C LEU A 906 -19.57 31.55 -11.70
N PHE A 907 -20.48 31.57 -12.69
CA PHE A 907 -20.54 30.69 -13.88
C PHE A 907 -21.84 31.02 -14.64
N ASP A 908 -21.68 31.41 -15.89
CA ASP A 908 -22.74 31.90 -16.77
C ASP A 908 -23.60 30.71 -17.26
N GLU A 909 -24.94 30.84 -17.26
CA GLU A 909 -25.91 29.82 -17.73
C GLU A 909 -25.69 29.40 -19.21
N ASN A 910 -24.77 30.06 -19.91
CA ASN A 910 -24.43 29.86 -21.31
C ASN A 910 -23.52 28.63 -21.56
N GLU A 911 -22.80 28.10 -20.57
CA GLU A 911 -21.93 26.91 -20.78
C GLU A 911 -22.71 25.60 -21.00
N LEU A 912 -24.01 25.54 -20.66
CA LEU A 912 -24.86 24.38 -20.95
C LEU A 912 -25.43 24.39 -22.39
N LYS A 913 -25.30 25.51 -23.12
CA LYS A 913 -25.77 25.65 -24.51
C LYS A 913 -24.63 25.62 -25.55
N GLY A 914 -23.38 25.77 -25.11
CA GLY A 914 -22.22 26.00 -25.97
C GLY A 914 -21.54 24.76 -26.55
N GLU A 915 -22.24 23.69 -26.91
CA GLU A 915 -21.71 22.59 -27.74
C GLU A 915 -22.83 21.95 -28.58
N ILE A 916 -23.50 22.74 -29.43
CA ILE A 916 -24.44 22.23 -30.45
C ILE A 916 -24.14 22.76 -31.87
N SER A 917 -23.20 23.70 -32.05
CA SER A 917 -22.81 24.19 -33.37
C SER A 917 -21.47 23.60 -33.79
N ASP A 918 -21.47 22.39 -34.35
CA ASP A 918 -20.49 21.94 -35.35
C ASP A 918 -20.94 20.56 -35.85
N GLN A 919 -21.82 20.56 -36.87
CA GLN A 919 -21.92 19.59 -37.98
C GLN A 919 -23.33 19.66 -38.60
N LEU A 920 -23.49 20.56 -39.56
CA LEU A 920 -24.45 20.43 -40.66
C LEU A 920 -23.73 21.01 -41.89
N PRO A 921 -23.25 20.19 -42.83
CA PRO A 921 -22.90 20.69 -44.14
C PRO A 921 -24.20 20.98 -44.90
N SER A 922 -24.43 22.26 -45.17
CA SER A 922 -25.36 22.74 -46.17
C SER A 922 -24.74 22.59 -47.56
N THR A 923 -25.35 21.78 -48.43
CA THR A 923 -25.36 21.88 -49.91
C THR A 923 -26.47 20.94 -50.38
N GLU A 924 -27.61 21.43 -50.84
CA GLU A 924 -27.89 21.81 -52.25
C GLU A 924 -27.92 20.61 -53.21
N SER A 925 -29.02 20.53 -53.97
CA SER A 925 -29.47 19.52 -54.96
C SER A 925 -29.95 18.16 -54.44
#